data_AF-A0A177SV26-F1
#
_entry.id   AF-A0A177SV26-F1
#
_cell.length_a   1.000
_cell.length_b   1.000
_cell.length_c   1.000
_cell.angle_alpha   90.00
_cell.angle_beta   90.00
_cell.angle_gamma   90.00
#
_symmetry.space_group_name_H-M   'P 1'
#
loop_
_entity.id
_entity.type
_entity.pdbx_description
1 polymer ?
#
loop_
_entity_poly.entity_id
_entity_poly.type
_entity_poly.pdbx_seq_one_letter_code
_entity_poly.pdbx_strand_id
1 'polypeptide(L)'
;MSQSEQQRIAEQARRDYRKAQIDRRNETADLPPVTLAAGVIADANDNTLFSSARQVPLAVTMQAWTLPDPADPEDRERVFIQWAPAGTTHYETVDEIELAPPFLAHFPLTLHVPPEVMQRDGAWDITYRIIHYNTTTETSPALTVLVDDTEPWHPDEPPKLIMPEGFISEQTLIDNPDGITVTLPDYDDRQPGDELIYWWAAFPVPDDPMDVAIGGRFDVTGEPPMTFKVRTDLIREVGDGGCYITYALIDKALNRSRLAVYQPVAVALGTLPADLEPPTVPLAEGDNLIDMADAGIGVVVNIPGYVGWKPKDRIEVKWGNSLVTAEELGSVPEFPVPVRVPSAILKAEYGTAVGELETSVSYRILRGTVPFDAPEIKINVDFSHIGPPRPDPDLTWPDPVNPALGQLDTYGKVSEKFNELTPEDNGQPAKQNIILYAPAAKDEIIEFYWGDRLGFTYVLQGFEEPGHEIGVEIPWEIIQDVGNGPAVPVHYRISAPGGNNKQHSATYHVKVDAFVLTPEAPEYLGLSGDRGWLLCESLFEDFANPHPDEPAVRVRIPDLSKWLKDGDSVTVTWTPWDSRFADTGEIIEEAIFTEDYIIGTEHPATGFVIRVHPYDKHILPTYNPDGGKIDGRAYTKYSFQLNGVSVTSLEVVATVSMHVPSGYCPMPERKRVP
;
A
#
# COMPACT_ATOMS: atom_id res chain seq x y z
N MET A 1 109.91 -59.30 22.41
CA MET A 1 109.88 -58.28 21.34
C MET A 1 111.26 -57.65 21.26
N SER A 2 111.84 -57.60 20.07
CA SER A 2 113.15 -56.97 19.86
C SER A 2 113.01 -55.44 19.89
N GLN A 3 114.09 -54.73 20.22
CA GLN A 3 114.11 -53.25 20.26
C GLN A 3 113.67 -52.60 18.92
N SER A 4 113.91 -53.31 17.81
CA SER A 4 113.48 -52.94 16.44
C SER A 4 111.96 -53.00 16.25
N GLU A 5 111.31 -53.99 16.87
CA GLU A 5 109.86 -54.20 16.80
C GLU A 5 109.10 -53.12 17.58
N GLN A 6 109.65 -52.71 18.74
CA GLN A 6 109.13 -51.59 19.53
C GLN A 6 109.25 -50.24 18.81
N GLN A 7 110.36 -49.99 18.10
CA GLN A 7 110.50 -48.77 17.28
C GLN A 7 109.48 -48.72 16.15
N ARG A 8 109.24 -49.84 15.45
CA ARG A 8 108.28 -49.90 14.34
C ARG A 8 106.84 -49.68 14.81
N ILE A 9 106.45 -50.26 15.96
CA ILE A 9 105.13 -50.05 16.55
C ILE A 9 104.95 -48.59 17.02
N ALA A 10 105.99 -47.99 17.63
CA ALA A 10 105.93 -46.59 18.06
C ALA A 10 105.85 -45.62 16.87
N GLU A 11 106.49 -45.91 15.75
CA GLU A 11 106.44 -45.08 14.55
C GLU A 11 105.11 -45.21 13.79
N GLN A 12 104.53 -46.41 13.75
CA GLN A 12 103.16 -46.65 13.28
C GLN A 12 102.14 -45.88 14.14
N ALA A 13 102.23 -45.99 15.47
CA ALA A 13 101.35 -45.27 16.38
C ALA A 13 101.46 -43.74 16.24
N ARG A 14 102.65 -43.20 15.97
CA ARG A 14 102.84 -41.76 15.69
C ARG A 14 102.23 -41.35 14.34
N ARG A 15 102.32 -42.19 13.31
CA ARG A 15 101.66 -41.95 12.02
C ARG A 15 100.14 -42.00 12.17
N ASP A 16 99.61 -42.99 12.87
CA ASP A 16 98.19 -43.14 13.10
C ASP A 16 97.64 -42.01 13.98
N TYR A 17 98.41 -41.56 15.00
CA TYR A 17 98.06 -40.39 15.81
C TYR A 17 98.05 -39.08 14.98
N ARG A 18 99.05 -38.87 14.10
CA ARG A 18 99.07 -37.70 13.20
C ARG A 18 97.92 -37.76 12.19
N LYS A 19 97.63 -38.93 11.64
CA LYS A 19 96.50 -39.14 10.74
C LYS A 19 95.17 -38.88 11.46
N ALA A 20 94.97 -39.43 12.65
CA ALA A 20 93.80 -39.19 13.48
C ALA A 20 93.69 -37.74 14.00
N GLN A 21 94.78 -36.97 14.07
CA GLN A 21 94.76 -35.54 14.33
C GLN A 21 94.38 -34.72 13.08
N ILE A 22 94.84 -35.12 11.90
CA ILE A 22 94.46 -34.50 10.62
C ILE A 22 92.98 -34.80 10.32
N ASP A 23 92.56 -36.05 10.49
CA ASP A 23 91.17 -36.49 10.29
C ASP A 23 90.22 -35.76 11.26
N ARG A 24 90.59 -35.60 12.54
CA ARG A 24 89.80 -34.78 13.50
C ARG A 24 89.79 -33.28 13.21
N ARG A 25 90.80 -32.76 12.52
CA ARG A 25 90.84 -31.35 12.11
C ARG A 25 90.02 -31.11 10.84
N ASN A 26 89.89 -32.15 10.02
CA ASN A 26 89.04 -32.17 8.83
C ASN A 26 87.56 -32.47 9.17
N GLU A 27 87.25 -33.18 10.26
CA GLU A 27 85.88 -33.38 10.77
C GLU A 27 85.18 -32.06 11.21
N THR A 28 85.94 -30.98 11.43
CA THR A 28 85.43 -29.62 11.72
C THR A 28 85.25 -28.73 10.48
N ALA A 29 85.40 -29.27 9.27
CA ALA A 29 85.44 -28.50 8.02
C ALA A 29 84.14 -28.52 7.19
N ASP A 30 83.00 -28.92 7.76
CA ASP A 30 81.72 -28.82 7.05
C ASP A 30 81.10 -27.43 7.26
N LEU A 31 80.78 -26.74 6.16
CA LEU A 31 80.08 -25.47 6.16
C LEU A 31 78.70 -25.62 6.84
N PRO A 32 78.27 -24.69 7.72
CA PRO A 32 76.91 -24.70 8.25
C PRO A 32 75.88 -24.37 7.16
N PRO A 33 74.63 -24.84 7.25
CA PRO A 33 73.57 -24.36 6.36
C PRO A 33 73.30 -22.85 6.57
N VAL A 34 72.61 -22.23 5.61
CA VAL A 34 72.07 -20.88 5.81
C VAL A 34 71.06 -20.84 6.96
N THR A 35 70.88 -19.66 7.53
CA THR A 35 69.83 -19.39 8.54
C THR A 35 68.91 -18.28 8.06
N LEU A 36 67.62 -18.40 8.38
CA LEU A 36 66.59 -17.41 8.07
C LEU A 36 66.25 -16.58 9.31
N ALA A 37 65.75 -15.37 9.10
CA ALA A 37 65.25 -14.52 10.19
C ALA A 37 63.96 -15.10 10.80
N ALA A 38 63.77 -15.01 12.11
CA ALA A 38 62.61 -15.61 12.79
C ALA A 38 61.23 -15.05 12.33
N GLY A 39 61.19 -13.87 11.70
CA GLY A 39 59.96 -13.24 11.23
C GLY A 39 59.48 -13.66 9.84
N VAL A 40 60.16 -14.62 9.17
CA VAL A 40 59.79 -15.08 7.82
C VAL A 40 59.25 -16.51 7.80
N ILE A 41 59.37 -17.24 8.90
CA ILE A 41 58.95 -18.63 9.04
C ILE A 41 57.58 -18.67 9.72
N ALA A 42 56.59 -19.21 9.01
CA ALA A 42 55.24 -19.44 9.50
C ALA A 42 55.15 -20.72 10.34
N ASP A 43 55.85 -21.79 9.96
CA ASP A 43 55.98 -23.02 10.74
C ASP A 43 57.45 -23.47 10.82
N ALA A 44 57.98 -23.54 12.04
CA ALA A 44 59.36 -23.92 12.31
C ALA A 44 59.62 -25.43 12.19
N ASN A 45 58.58 -26.27 12.12
CA ASN A 45 58.73 -27.72 11.98
C ASN A 45 59.11 -28.13 10.57
N ASP A 46 58.59 -27.42 9.55
CA ASP A 46 58.80 -27.71 8.13
C ASP A 46 59.41 -26.53 7.35
N ASN A 47 59.73 -25.43 8.04
CA ASN A 47 60.22 -24.18 7.48
C ASN A 47 59.29 -23.58 6.41
N THR A 48 57.96 -23.72 6.59
CA THR A 48 57.00 -22.96 5.78
C THR A 48 57.23 -21.47 5.96
N LEU A 49 57.33 -20.75 4.85
CA LEU A 49 57.48 -19.29 4.87
C LEU A 49 56.12 -18.63 4.99
N PHE A 50 56.06 -17.48 5.66
CA PHE A 50 54.88 -16.60 5.54
C PHE A 50 54.73 -16.17 4.08
N SER A 51 53.51 -16.09 3.57
CA SER A 51 53.27 -15.62 2.21
C SER A 51 53.85 -14.22 1.95
N SER A 52 53.83 -13.34 2.96
CA SER A 52 54.48 -12.03 2.90
C SER A 52 56.00 -12.09 2.69
N ALA A 53 56.67 -13.16 3.13
CA ALA A 53 58.12 -13.31 2.97
C ALA A 53 58.54 -13.48 1.51
N ARG A 54 57.63 -13.94 0.64
CA ARG A 54 57.89 -14.09 -0.80
C ARG A 54 57.86 -12.75 -1.55
N GLN A 55 57.28 -11.70 -0.96
CA GLN A 55 57.09 -10.39 -1.59
C GLN A 55 58.31 -9.47 -1.45
N VAL A 56 59.29 -9.87 -0.64
CA VAL A 56 60.51 -9.12 -0.36
C VAL A 56 61.74 -10.03 -0.50
N PRO A 57 62.94 -9.48 -0.78
CA PRO A 57 64.15 -10.29 -0.82
C PRO A 57 64.38 -11.02 0.51
N LEU A 58 64.38 -12.36 0.47
CA LEU A 58 64.49 -13.21 1.64
C LEU A 58 65.95 -13.23 2.12
N ALA A 59 66.19 -12.61 3.27
CA ALA A 59 67.53 -12.55 3.87
C ALA A 59 68.00 -13.93 4.37
N VAL A 60 69.11 -14.41 3.80
CA VAL A 60 69.79 -15.64 4.21
C VAL A 60 71.12 -15.29 4.86
N THR A 61 71.34 -15.79 6.07
CA THR A 61 72.53 -15.46 6.87
C THR A 61 73.45 -16.65 6.99
N MET A 62 74.73 -16.43 6.68
CA MET A 62 75.81 -17.41 6.78
C MET A 62 76.72 -17.05 7.96
N GLN A 63 77.11 -18.06 8.73
CA GLN A 63 78.09 -17.92 9.79
C GLN A 63 79.52 -18.00 9.22
N ALA A 64 80.48 -17.46 9.95
CA ALA A 64 81.89 -17.50 9.56
C ALA A 64 82.37 -18.94 9.34
N TRP A 65 82.98 -19.21 8.19
CA TRP A 65 83.72 -20.44 7.93
C TRP A 65 85.18 -20.30 8.37
N THR A 66 85.76 -21.36 8.91
CA THR A 66 87.12 -21.33 9.49
C THR A 66 88.20 -21.46 8.43
N LEU A 67 88.59 -20.33 7.82
CA LEU A 67 89.84 -20.21 7.06
C LEU A 67 90.69 -19.05 7.58
N PRO A 68 92.02 -19.21 7.69
CA PRO A 68 92.92 -18.10 7.97
C PRO A 68 93.00 -17.16 6.77
N ASP A 69 93.00 -15.85 7.01
CA ASP A 69 93.10 -14.84 5.95
C ASP A 69 94.40 -15.02 5.14
N PRO A 70 94.35 -14.89 3.81
CA PRO A 70 95.53 -14.91 2.97
C PRO A 70 96.42 -13.69 3.24
N ALA A 71 97.70 -13.81 2.90
CA ALA A 71 98.66 -12.73 3.10
C ALA A 71 98.55 -11.62 2.03
N ASP A 72 97.97 -11.91 0.87
CA ASP A 72 97.79 -10.96 -0.23
C ASP A 72 96.41 -10.25 -0.10
N PRO A 73 96.37 -8.92 0.04
CA PRO A 73 95.11 -8.18 0.11
C PRO A 73 94.34 -8.18 -1.22
N GLU A 74 94.91 -8.66 -2.34
CA GLU A 74 94.22 -8.82 -3.63
C GLU A 74 93.51 -10.18 -3.79
N ASP A 75 93.72 -11.13 -2.87
CA ASP A 75 92.98 -12.38 -2.87
C ASP A 75 91.49 -12.11 -2.61
N ARG A 76 90.61 -12.89 -3.24
CA ARG A 76 89.14 -12.71 -3.15
C ARG A 76 88.45 -14.06 -2.99
N GLU A 77 87.38 -14.10 -2.20
CA GLU A 77 86.44 -15.22 -2.19
C GLU A 77 85.13 -14.81 -2.85
N ARG A 78 84.55 -15.70 -3.65
CA ARG A 78 83.22 -15.48 -4.24
C ARG A 78 82.21 -16.41 -3.60
N VAL A 79 81.15 -15.84 -3.05
CA VAL A 79 80.07 -16.56 -2.38
C VAL A 79 78.83 -16.43 -3.24
N PHE A 80 78.19 -17.56 -3.52
CA PHE A 80 77.00 -17.67 -4.37
C PHE A 80 75.86 -18.26 -3.55
N ILE A 81 74.74 -17.55 -3.38
CA ILE A 81 73.50 -18.17 -2.92
C ILE A 81 72.91 -18.94 -4.08
N GLN A 82 72.56 -20.20 -3.82
CA GLN A 82 71.95 -21.06 -4.80
C GLN A 82 70.58 -21.56 -4.35
N TRP A 83 69.67 -21.64 -5.31
CA TRP A 83 68.25 -21.99 -5.14
C TRP A 83 67.87 -23.10 -6.11
N ALA A 84 67.10 -24.08 -5.65
CA ALA A 84 66.62 -25.18 -6.48
C ALA A 84 65.35 -25.81 -5.91
N PRO A 85 64.50 -26.46 -6.74
CA PRO A 85 63.44 -27.30 -6.21
C PRO A 85 64.04 -28.40 -5.31
N ALA A 86 63.38 -28.70 -4.19
CA ALA A 86 63.93 -29.59 -3.19
C ALA A 86 64.23 -30.99 -3.76
N GLY A 87 65.39 -31.54 -3.38
CA GLY A 87 65.83 -32.86 -3.83
C GLY A 87 66.37 -32.92 -5.26
N THR A 88 66.54 -31.78 -5.93
CA THR A 88 67.22 -31.71 -7.23
C THR A 88 68.73 -31.47 -7.07
N THR A 89 69.48 -31.73 -8.13
CA THR A 89 70.95 -31.49 -8.18
C THR A 89 71.33 -30.26 -9.00
N HIS A 90 70.35 -29.58 -9.60
CA HIS A 90 70.58 -28.41 -10.46
C HIS A 90 70.19 -27.14 -9.72
N TYR A 91 71.21 -26.39 -9.29
CA TYR A 91 71.05 -25.17 -8.53
C TYR A 91 71.33 -23.94 -9.39
N GLU A 92 70.42 -22.97 -9.35
CA GLU A 92 70.60 -21.66 -9.96
C GLU A 92 71.23 -20.70 -8.95
N THR A 93 72.16 -19.86 -9.41
CA THR A 93 72.72 -18.79 -8.57
C THR A 93 71.76 -17.61 -8.59
N VAL A 94 71.33 -17.16 -7.41
CA VAL A 94 70.33 -16.10 -7.27
C VAL A 94 70.87 -14.82 -6.64
N ASP A 95 72.01 -14.91 -5.94
CA ASP A 95 72.76 -13.77 -5.42
C ASP A 95 74.24 -14.14 -5.31
N GLU A 96 75.14 -13.16 -5.44
CA GLU A 96 76.57 -13.38 -5.29
C GLU A 96 77.28 -12.15 -4.69
N ILE A 97 78.37 -12.41 -3.98
CA ILE A 97 79.26 -11.36 -3.49
C ILE A 97 80.71 -11.79 -3.57
N GLU A 98 81.58 -10.82 -3.79
CA GLU A 98 83.03 -10.98 -3.69
C GLU A 98 83.54 -10.36 -2.38
N LEU A 99 84.27 -11.14 -1.59
CA LEU A 99 84.83 -10.74 -0.29
C LEU A 99 86.33 -10.48 -0.43
N ALA A 100 86.82 -9.45 0.24
CA ALA A 100 88.25 -9.16 0.39
C ALA A 100 88.73 -9.49 1.81
N PRO A 101 90.02 -9.83 2.01
CA PRO A 101 90.58 -10.03 3.34
C PRO A 101 90.52 -8.73 4.19
N PRO A 102 90.31 -8.82 5.51
CA PRO A 102 90.08 -10.04 6.29
C PRO A 102 88.64 -10.54 6.15
N PHE A 103 88.45 -11.79 5.74
CA PHE A 103 87.13 -12.36 5.41
C PHE A 103 86.20 -12.39 6.63
N LEU A 104 86.75 -12.63 7.83
CA LEU A 104 85.99 -12.64 9.09
C LEU A 104 85.26 -11.31 9.37
N ALA A 105 85.71 -10.18 8.81
CA ALA A 105 85.07 -8.88 9.01
C ALA A 105 83.70 -8.74 8.31
N HIS A 106 83.39 -9.64 7.38
CA HIS A 106 82.12 -9.63 6.64
C HIS A 106 81.01 -10.46 7.30
N PHE A 107 81.31 -11.13 8.42
CA PHE A 107 80.36 -12.04 9.09
C PHE A 107 79.64 -11.40 10.29
N PRO A 108 78.37 -11.75 10.55
CA PRO A 108 77.54 -12.67 9.76
C PRO A 108 77.20 -12.08 8.39
N LEU A 109 77.38 -12.89 7.34
CA LEU A 109 77.18 -12.44 5.97
C LEU A 109 75.71 -12.65 5.60
N THR A 110 75.05 -11.59 5.13
CA THR A 110 73.66 -11.65 4.65
C THR A 110 73.60 -11.41 3.15
N LEU A 111 73.03 -12.38 2.44
CA LEU A 111 72.65 -12.29 1.02
C LEU A 111 71.16 -12.53 0.91
N HIS A 112 70.59 -12.38 -0.29
CA HIS A 112 69.14 -12.44 -0.46
C HIS A 112 68.71 -13.44 -1.53
N VAL A 113 67.65 -14.21 -1.25
CA VAL A 113 66.91 -14.92 -2.29
C VAL A 113 65.87 -13.95 -2.87
N PRO A 114 65.91 -13.63 -4.17
CA PRO A 114 65.03 -12.64 -4.78
C PRO A 114 63.58 -13.17 -4.88
N PRO A 115 62.55 -12.31 -4.72
CA PRO A 115 61.13 -12.68 -4.85
C PRO A 115 60.78 -13.46 -6.13
N GLU A 116 61.46 -13.13 -7.22
CA GLU A 116 61.19 -13.65 -8.56
C GLU A 116 61.38 -15.17 -8.67
N VAL A 117 62.22 -15.77 -7.82
CA VAL A 117 62.45 -17.23 -7.80
C VAL A 117 61.51 -17.97 -6.84
N MET A 118 60.75 -17.25 -6.00
CA MET A 118 59.80 -17.78 -5.02
C MET A 118 58.34 -17.75 -5.49
N GLN A 119 58.09 -17.54 -6.80
CA GLN A 119 56.74 -17.40 -7.35
C GLN A 119 55.94 -18.71 -7.45
N ARG A 120 56.58 -19.87 -7.21
CA ARG A 120 55.97 -21.18 -7.39
C ARG A 120 55.95 -21.94 -6.08
N ASP A 121 54.78 -22.46 -5.75
CA ASP A 121 54.59 -23.21 -4.54
C ASP A 121 55.33 -24.55 -4.57
N GLY A 122 55.74 -25.02 -3.39
CA GLY A 122 56.44 -26.27 -3.19
C GLY A 122 57.65 -26.16 -2.26
N ALA A 123 58.37 -27.27 -2.16
CA ALA A 123 59.60 -27.36 -1.38
C ALA A 123 60.81 -26.89 -2.20
N TRP A 124 61.63 -26.03 -1.60
CA TRP A 124 62.81 -25.44 -2.23
C TRP A 124 64.02 -25.53 -1.31
N ASP A 125 65.18 -25.82 -1.90
CA ASP A 125 66.45 -25.93 -1.20
C ASP A 125 67.29 -24.65 -1.38
N ILE A 126 67.74 -24.09 -0.26
CA ILE A 126 68.68 -22.97 -0.21
C ILE A 126 70.06 -23.49 0.24
N THR A 127 71.08 -23.26 -0.57
CA THR A 127 72.48 -23.54 -0.21
C THR A 127 73.37 -22.35 -0.60
N TYR A 128 74.60 -22.33 -0.11
CA TYR A 128 75.62 -21.44 -0.65
C TYR A 128 76.84 -22.21 -1.11
N ARG A 129 77.46 -21.69 -2.17
CA ARG A 129 78.72 -22.21 -2.72
C ARG A 129 79.79 -21.14 -2.61
N ILE A 130 80.96 -21.53 -2.15
CA ILE A 130 82.13 -20.66 -2.06
C ILE A 130 83.13 -21.08 -3.13
N ILE A 131 83.67 -20.13 -3.88
CA ILE A 131 84.92 -20.29 -4.63
C ILE A 131 85.99 -19.52 -3.85
N HIS A 132 86.92 -20.26 -3.26
CA HIS A 132 88.03 -19.69 -2.50
C HIS A 132 89.06 -19.03 -3.41
N TYR A 133 89.90 -18.16 -2.86
CA TYR A 133 90.97 -17.47 -3.59
C TYR A 133 91.94 -18.44 -4.32
N ASN A 134 92.10 -19.66 -3.79
CA ASN A 134 92.93 -20.72 -4.36
C ASN A 134 92.19 -21.58 -5.41
N THR A 135 90.99 -21.18 -5.84
CA THR A 135 90.09 -21.87 -6.79
C THR A 135 89.40 -23.14 -6.27
N THR A 136 89.59 -23.55 -5.01
CA THR A 136 88.79 -24.65 -4.44
C THR A 136 87.34 -24.21 -4.26
N THR A 137 86.43 -25.18 -4.32
CA THR A 137 84.99 -24.92 -4.18
C THR A 137 84.43 -25.78 -3.06
N GLU A 138 83.62 -25.17 -2.21
CA GLU A 138 82.87 -25.83 -1.14
C GLU A 138 81.40 -25.41 -1.22
N THR A 139 80.48 -26.30 -0.83
CA THR A 139 79.03 -26.06 -0.84
C THR A 139 78.45 -26.45 0.51
N SER A 140 77.56 -25.62 1.05
CA SER A 140 76.91 -25.90 2.32
C SER A 140 75.83 -27.01 2.19
N PRO A 141 75.43 -27.65 3.30
CA PRO A 141 74.16 -28.36 3.35
C PRO A 141 73.01 -27.45 2.92
N ALA A 142 72.00 -28.02 2.27
CA ALA A 142 70.79 -27.31 1.90
C ALA A 142 69.86 -27.11 3.10
N LEU A 143 69.22 -25.94 3.18
CA LEU A 143 68.05 -25.69 4.01
C LEU A 143 66.80 -25.79 3.12
N THR A 144 65.94 -26.76 3.39
CA THR A 144 64.64 -26.86 2.71
C THR A 144 63.62 -25.92 3.35
N VAL A 145 62.92 -25.15 2.52
CA VAL A 145 61.81 -24.26 2.89
C VAL A 145 60.56 -24.63 2.08
N LEU A 146 59.37 -24.40 2.64
CA LEU A 146 58.11 -24.52 1.90
C LEU A 146 57.60 -23.14 1.52
N VAL A 147 57.35 -22.97 0.23
CA VAL A 147 56.82 -21.76 -0.40
C VAL A 147 55.36 -22.04 -0.72
N ASP A 148 54.44 -21.24 -0.18
CA ASP A 148 52.99 -21.40 -0.33
C ASP A 148 52.30 -20.05 -0.54
N ASP A 149 51.50 -19.90 -1.59
CA ASP A 149 50.68 -18.71 -1.95
C ASP A 149 49.24 -19.09 -2.24
N THR A 150 48.93 -20.38 -2.19
CA THR A 150 47.65 -20.88 -2.66
C THR A 150 46.67 -20.72 -1.52
N GLU A 151 45.76 -19.75 -1.65
CA GLU A 151 44.67 -19.60 -0.70
C GLU A 151 43.83 -20.90 -0.62
N PRO A 152 43.33 -21.28 0.57
CA PRO A 152 42.39 -22.38 0.67
C PRO A 152 41.21 -22.20 -0.27
N TRP A 153 40.77 -23.29 -0.92
CA TRP A 153 39.75 -23.32 -1.97
C TRP A 153 40.11 -22.63 -3.30
N HIS A 154 41.31 -22.09 -3.50
CA HIS A 154 41.65 -21.42 -4.75
C HIS A 154 41.50 -22.36 -5.98
N PRO A 155 40.90 -21.90 -7.10
CA PRO A 155 40.40 -20.55 -7.39
C PRO A 155 38.91 -20.33 -7.05
N ASP A 156 38.28 -21.33 -6.43
CA ASP A 156 36.85 -21.37 -6.16
C ASP A 156 36.49 -20.61 -4.87
N GLU A 157 35.20 -20.36 -4.70
CA GLU A 157 34.67 -19.80 -3.45
C GLU A 157 34.36 -20.93 -2.47
N PRO A 158 34.70 -20.79 -1.17
CA PRO A 158 34.36 -21.83 -0.21
C PRO A 158 32.83 -22.05 -0.13
N PRO A 159 32.38 -23.31 -0.06
CA PRO A 159 30.96 -23.63 0.03
C PRO A 159 30.38 -23.21 1.38
N LYS A 160 29.05 -23.17 1.46
CA LYS A 160 28.32 -22.83 2.68
C LYS A 160 28.57 -23.83 3.81
N LEU A 161 28.58 -23.36 5.06
CA LEU A 161 28.63 -24.22 6.25
C LEU A 161 27.40 -25.12 6.33
N ILE A 162 27.60 -26.33 6.87
CA ILE A 162 26.51 -27.29 7.06
C ILE A 162 25.92 -27.09 8.45
N MET A 163 24.72 -26.51 8.49
CA MET A 163 23.91 -26.34 9.70
C MET A 163 23.08 -27.60 10.00
N PRO A 164 22.69 -27.82 11.26
CA PRO A 164 21.70 -28.84 11.59
C PRO A 164 20.36 -28.53 10.93
N GLU A 165 19.56 -29.57 10.67
CA GLU A 165 18.24 -29.42 10.06
C GLU A 165 17.27 -28.65 10.97
N GLY A 166 16.34 -27.90 10.34
CA GLY A 166 15.33 -27.11 11.03
C GLY A 166 15.78 -25.68 11.38
N PHE A 167 14.98 -25.00 12.18
CA PHE A 167 15.27 -23.66 12.69
C PHE A 167 15.80 -23.75 14.13
N ILE A 168 16.55 -22.72 14.55
CA ILE A 168 17.04 -22.62 15.91
C ILE A 168 15.94 -22.05 16.80
N SER A 169 15.41 -22.89 17.69
CA SER A 169 14.39 -22.51 18.67
C SER A 169 14.99 -22.24 20.05
N GLU A 170 14.19 -21.69 20.96
CA GLU A 170 14.55 -21.59 22.38
C GLU A 170 14.91 -22.95 22.97
N GLN A 171 14.15 -23.99 22.65
CA GLN A 171 14.41 -25.36 23.09
C GLN A 171 15.73 -25.88 22.53
N THR A 172 16.03 -25.58 21.26
CA THR A 172 17.29 -25.94 20.62
C THR A 172 18.49 -25.37 21.38
N LEU A 173 18.40 -24.12 21.86
CA LEU A 173 19.46 -23.50 22.66
C LEU A 173 19.57 -24.07 24.08
N ILE A 174 18.45 -24.48 24.69
CA ILE A 174 18.43 -25.16 26.00
C ILE A 174 19.11 -26.53 25.92
N ASP A 175 18.81 -27.28 24.86
CA ASP A 175 19.37 -28.61 24.63
C ASP A 175 20.86 -28.57 24.23
N ASN A 176 21.34 -27.40 23.77
CA ASN A 176 22.70 -27.17 23.32
C ASN A 176 23.33 -25.93 24.00
N PRO A 177 23.56 -25.96 25.33
CA PRO A 177 23.96 -24.78 26.10
C PRO A 177 25.31 -24.19 25.65
N ASP A 178 26.23 -25.03 25.16
CA ASP A 178 27.56 -24.63 24.69
C ASP A 178 27.57 -24.09 23.25
N GLY A 179 26.43 -24.12 22.54
CA GLY A 179 26.30 -23.64 21.16
C GLY A 179 25.82 -24.68 20.17
N ILE A 180 25.42 -24.19 18.99
CA ILE A 180 24.91 -25.00 17.87
C ILE A 180 26.07 -25.59 17.09
N THR A 181 26.07 -26.91 16.92
CA THR A 181 27.12 -27.63 16.18
C THR A 181 26.99 -27.36 14.69
N VAL A 182 28.05 -26.88 14.07
CA VAL A 182 28.15 -26.56 12.64
C VAL A 182 29.31 -27.34 12.05
N THR A 183 29.16 -27.86 10.83
CA THR A 183 30.20 -28.63 10.16
C THR A 183 30.87 -27.80 9.06
N LEU A 184 32.19 -27.76 9.08
CA LEU A 184 33.03 -27.17 8.03
C LEU A 184 33.12 -28.17 6.85
N PRO A 185 32.76 -27.77 5.62
CA PRO A 185 33.00 -28.58 4.43
C PRO A 185 34.49 -28.90 4.26
N ASP A 186 34.78 -30.10 3.75
CA ASP A 186 36.15 -30.53 3.53
C ASP A 186 36.77 -29.88 2.29
N TYR A 187 38.10 -29.73 2.27
CA TYR A 187 38.86 -29.07 1.20
C TYR A 187 40.23 -29.72 0.98
N ASP A 188 40.73 -29.66 -0.25
CA ASP A 188 41.83 -30.53 -0.72
C ASP A 188 43.19 -30.29 -0.04
N ASP A 189 43.50 -29.05 0.31
CA ASP A 189 44.76 -28.59 0.90
C ASP A 189 44.72 -28.47 2.43
N ARG A 190 43.67 -29.01 3.04
CA ARG A 190 43.46 -28.98 4.50
C ARG A 190 44.62 -29.59 5.28
N GLN A 191 45.10 -28.85 6.28
CA GLN A 191 46.18 -29.30 7.14
C GLN A 191 46.11 -28.71 8.56
N PRO A 192 46.76 -29.34 9.55
CA PRO A 192 46.99 -28.69 10.84
C PRO A 192 47.74 -27.37 10.65
N GLY A 193 47.28 -26.31 11.32
CA GLY A 193 47.84 -24.96 11.20
C GLY A 193 46.93 -23.99 10.46
N ASP A 194 45.94 -24.49 9.72
CA ASP A 194 44.89 -23.62 9.16
C ASP A 194 43.94 -23.15 10.28
N GLU A 195 43.41 -21.93 10.17
CA GLU A 195 42.46 -21.31 11.10
C GLU A 195 41.14 -20.99 10.37
N LEU A 196 40.02 -21.38 10.98
CA LEU A 196 38.67 -20.98 10.59
C LEU A 196 38.26 -19.71 11.35
N ILE A 197 37.83 -18.68 10.62
CA ILE A 197 37.16 -17.50 11.19
C ILE A 197 35.72 -17.46 10.68
N TYR A 198 34.75 -17.33 11.58
CA TYR A 198 33.33 -17.24 11.20
C TYR A 198 32.65 -15.97 11.70
N TRP A 199 31.58 -15.57 11.01
CA TRP A 199 30.71 -14.45 11.33
C TRP A 199 29.27 -14.89 11.44
N TRP A 200 28.53 -14.32 12.39
CA TRP A 200 27.11 -14.56 12.61
C TRP A 200 26.39 -13.22 12.78
N ALA A 201 25.38 -12.95 11.96
CA ALA A 201 24.64 -11.69 12.00
C ALA A 201 23.22 -11.84 11.42
N ALA A 202 22.39 -10.80 11.61
CA ALA A 202 21.08 -10.69 10.99
C ALA A 202 21.18 -10.19 9.54
N PHE A 203 20.18 -10.52 8.71
CA PHE A 203 19.97 -9.83 7.44
C PHE A 203 19.58 -8.34 7.66
N PRO A 204 19.90 -7.43 6.72
CA PRO A 204 20.62 -7.67 5.45
C PRO A 204 22.11 -7.97 5.64
N VAL A 205 22.70 -8.74 4.73
CA VAL A 205 24.16 -8.94 4.67
C VAL A 205 24.82 -7.58 4.43
N PRO A 206 25.84 -7.18 5.22
CA PRO A 206 26.54 -5.92 5.04
C PRO A 206 27.38 -5.91 3.76
N ASP A 207 27.65 -4.71 3.25
CA ASP A 207 28.46 -4.51 2.04
C ASP A 207 29.91 -4.98 2.24
N ASP A 208 30.47 -4.77 3.44
CA ASP A 208 31.75 -5.36 3.86
C ASP A 208 31.53 -6.34 5.03
N PRO A 209 31.80 -7.64 4.84
CA PRO A 209 31.70 -8.64 5.91
C PRO A 209 32.68 -8.37 7.08
N MET A 210 33.73 -7.58 6.88
CA MET A 210 34.64 -7.17 7.94
C MET A 210 34.03 -6.13 8.91
N ASP A 211 32.91 -5.50 8.54
CA ASP A 211 32.14 -4.62 9.43
C ASP A 211 31.38 -5.42 10.51
N VAL A 212 31.31 -6.75 10.37
CA VAL A 212 30.71 -7.64 11.35
C VAL A 212 31.75 -8.12 12.34
N ALA A 213 31.40 -8.07 13.64
CA ALA A 213 32.23 -8.67 14.66
C ALA A 213 32.45 -10.17 14.39
N ILE A 214 33.70 -10.62 14.55
CA ILE A 214 34.04 -12.04 14.42
C ILE A 214 33.25 -12.84 15.47
N GLY A 215 32.50 -13.84 15.00
CA GLY A 215 31.73 -14.74 15.86
C GLY A 215 32.63 -15.69 16.65
N GLY A 216 33.74 -16.11 16.03
CA GLY A 216 34.81 -16.85 16.69
C GLY A 216 35.88 -17.35 15.72
N ARG A 217 36.89 -18.00 16.30
CA ARG A 217 38.04 -18.60 15.59
C ARG A 217 38.27 -20.03 16.08
N PHE A 218 38.67 -20.91 15.17
CA PHE A 218 38.97 -22.31 15.49
C PHE A 218 40.14 -22.82 14.67
N ASP A 219 41.08 -23.51 15.31
CA ASP A 219 42.12 -24.24 14.61
C ASP A 219 41.50 -25.40 13.82
N VAL A 220 41.84 -25.52 12.54
CA VAL A 220 41.38 -26.60 11.69
C VAL A 220 42.13 -27.88 12.04
N THR A 221 41.38 -28.95 12.29
CA THR A 221 41.95 -30.28 12.47
C THR A 221 42.38 -30.84 11.11
N GLY A 222 43.47 -31.60 11.05
CA GLY A 222 43.91 -32.22 9.79
C GLY A 222 42.98 -33.32 9.23
N GLU A 223 41.95 -33.74 9.98
CA GLU A 223 41.04 -34.83 9.58
C GLU A 223 39.58 -34.34 9.50
N PRO A 224 38.85 -34.62 8.39
CA PRO A 224 37.40 -34.40 8.28
C PRO A 224 36.58 -35.48 9.02
N PRO A 225 35.33 -35.18 9.42
CA PRO A 225 34.68 -33.86 9.41
C PRO A 225 35.16 -33.01 10.59
N MET A 226 35.32 -31.69 10.38
CA MET A 226 35.49 -30.74 11.48
C MET A 226 34.14 -30.12 11.84
N THR A 227 33.87 -30.11 13.14
CA THR A 227 32.72 -29.41 13.69
C THR A 227 33.16 -28.38 14.70
N PHE A 228 32.41 -27.29 14.79
CA PHE A 228 32.60 -26.24 15.79
C PHE A 228 31.24 -25.76 16.29
N LYS A 229 31.22 -24.99 17.38
CA LYS A 229 29.98 -24.50 17.98
C LYS A 229 29.82 -23.00 17.79
N VAL A 230 28.70 -22.60 17.21
CA VAL A 230 28.23 -21.21 17.23
C VAL A 230 27.62 -20.94 18.59
N ARG A 231 28.17 -19.96 19.32
CA ARG A 231 27.82 -19.73 20.73
C ARG A 231 26.36 -19.28 20.90
N THR A 232 25.71 -19.73 21.97
CA THR A 232 24.31 -19.44 22.26
C THR A 232 24.05 -17.97 22.59
N ASP A 233 25.01 -17.28 23.22
CA ASP A 233 24.95 -15.84 23.52
C ASP A 233 24.87 -15.00 22.25
N LEU A 234 25.71 -15.31 21.26
CA LEU A 234 25.74 -14.66 19.95
C LEU A 234 24.42 -14.82 19.19
N ILE A 235 23.82 -16.01 19.21
CA ILE A 235 22.51 -16.26 18.59
C ILE A 235 21.41 -15.43 19.28
N ARG A 236 21.44 -15.35 20.61
CA ARG A 236 20.46 -14.58 21.40
C ARG A 236 20.58 -13.08 21.22
N GLU A 237 21.81 -12.58 21.08
CA GLU A 237 22.09 -11.16 20.84
C GLU A 237 21.49 -10.69 19.51
N VAL A 238 21.62 -11.50 18.45
CA VAL A 238 21.00 -11.22 17.15
C VAL A 238 19.48 -11.37 17.21
N GLY A 239 18.98 -12.41 17.88
CA GLY A 239 17.56 -12.63 18.13
C GLY A 239 16.79 -13.33 17.00
N ASP A 240 15.47 -13.15 16.97
CA ASP A 240 14.59 -13.76 15.97
C ASP A 240 14.89 -13.20 14.57
N GLY A 241 14.92 -14.05 13.53
CA GLY A 241 15.16 -13.53 12.19
C GLY A 241 15.71 -14.51 11.18
N GLY A 242 15.85 -14.00 9.95
CA GLY A 242 16.84 -14.51 9.03
C GLY A 242 18.20 -14.06 9.54
N CYS A 243 18.91 -14.98 10.15
CA CYS A 243 20.33 -14.83 10.42
C CYS A 243 21.11 -15.40 9.24
N TYR A 244 22.40 -15.11 9.18
CA TYR A 244 23.32 -15.80 8.30
C TYR A 244 24.60 -16.15 9.04
N ILE A 245 25.26 -17.18 8.54
CA ILE A 245 26.62 -17.54 8.92
C ILE A 245 27.49 -17.63 7.67
N THR A 246 28.72 -17.14 7.79
CA THR A 246 29.76 -17.29 6.76
C THR A 246 31.12 -17.46 7.43
N TYR A 247 32.14 -17.84 6.67
CA TYR A 247 33.49 -18.05 7.17
C TYR A 247 34.57 -17.70 6.14
N ALA A 248 35.81 -17.63 6.61
CA ALA A 248 37.02 -17.64 5.81
C ALA A 248 38.03 -18.58 6.48
N LEU A 249 38.90 -19.17 5.68
CA LEU A 249 40.03 -19.96 6.14
C LEU A 249 41.29 -19.13 6.00
N ILE A 250 42.22 -19.30 6.94
CA ILE A 250 43.57 -18.76 6.89
C ILE A 250 44.49 -19.97 6.96
N ASP A 251 45.27 -20.24 5.93
CA ASP A 251 46.21 -21.36 5.97
C ASP A 251 47.38 -21.08 6.93
N LYS A 252 48.22 -22.11 7.15
CA LYS A 252 49.43 -21.97 7.97
C LYS A 252 50.42 -20.90 7.46
N ALA A 253 50.42 -20.57 6.17
CA ALA A 253 51.28 -19.53 5.57
C ALA A 253 50.66 -18.11 5.64
N LEU A 254 49.48 -17.98 6.23
CA LEU A 254 48.63 -16.79 6.34
C LEU A 254 47.96 -16.33 5.04
N ASN A 255 47.78 -17.21 4.06
CA ASN A 255 46.90 -16.96 2.92
C ASN A 255 45.44 -17.09 3.37
N ARG A 256 44.66 -16.05 3.10
CA ARG A 256 43.23 -16.02 3.45
C ARG A 256 42.39 -16.40 2.25
N SER A 257 41.48 -17.36 2.42
CA SER A 257 40.50 -17.72 1.41
C SER A 257 39.59 -16.53 1.06
N ARG A 258 38.88 -16.65 -0.07
CA ARG A 258 37.66 -15.86 -0.29
C ARG A 258 36.65 -16.12 0.84
N LEU A 259 35.74 -15.18 1.04
CA LEU A 259 34.64 -15.39 1.97
C LEU A 259 33.74 -16.52 1.43
N ALA A 260 33.30 -17.41 2.30
CA ALA A 260 32.40 -18.49 1.94
C ALA A 260 31.00 -17.98 1.58
N VAL A 261 30.30 -18.78 0.77
CA VAL A 261 28.89 -18.54 0.46
C VAL A 261 28.07 -18.45 1.75
N TYR A 262 27.31 -17.37 1.90
CA TYR A 262 26.44 -17.14 3.06
C TYR A 262 25.41 -18.27 3.23
N GLN A 263 25.37 -18.87 4.43
CA GLN A 263 24.35 -19.83 4.81
C GLN A 263 23.25 -19.10 5.59
N PRO A 264 22.03 -18.96 5.03
CA PRO A 264 20.90 -18.41 5.76
C PRO A 264 20.46 -19.38 6.87
N VAL A 265 20.17 -18.85 8.05
CA VAL A 265 19.76 -19.63 9.22
C VAL A 265 18.49 -19.04 9.80
N ALA A 266 17.46 -19.86 9.93
CA ALA A 266 16.19 -19.44 10.51
C ALA A 266 16.26 -19.55 12.04
N VAL A 267 15.91 -18.48 12.75
CA VAL A 267 15.94 -18.39 14.20
C VAL A 267 14.60 -17.88 14.73
N ALA A 268 14.01 -18.62 15.68
CA ALA A 268 12.76 -18.28 16.34
C ALA A 268 12.82 -18.64 17.83
N LEU A 269 13.17 -17.66 18.66
CA LEU A 269 13.39 -17.81 20.10
C LEU A 269 12.12 -17.51 20.92
N GLY A 270 12.18 -17.79 22.22
CA GLY A 270 11.04 -17.68 23.14
C GLY A 270 9.91 -18.68 22.88
N THR A 271 8.77 -18.46 23.55
CA THR A 271 7.55 -19.27 23.36
C THR A 271 6.99 -19.07 21.96
N LEU A 272 7.00 -20.10 21.13
CA LEU A 272 6.56 -20.03 19.73
C LEU A 272 5.05 -19.73 19.61
N PRO A 273 4.59 -19.11 18.49
CA PRO A 273 3.17 -18.96 18.21
C PRO A 273 2.46 -20.31 18.21
N ALA A 274 1.37 -20.41 18.95
CA ALA A 274 0.52 -21.60 19.03
C ALA A 274 -0.94 -21.21 19.20
N ASP A 275 -1.84 -22.19 19.14
CA ASP A 275 -3.30 -22.01 19.23
C ASP A 275 -3.83 -20.99 18.20
N LEU A 276 -3.30 -21.03 16.98
CA LEU A 276 -3.76 -20.20 15.87
C LEU A 276 -5.16 -20.66 15.42
N GLU A 277 -6.15 -19.80 15.64
CA GLU A 277 -7.52 -20.00 15.18
C GLU A 277 -7.70 -19.53 13.73
N PRO A 278 -8.67 -20.07 12.97
CA PRO A 278 -8.98 -19.59 11.62
C PRO A 278 -9.32 -18.09 11.62
N PRO A 279 -8.99 -17.35 10.55
CA PRO A 279 -9.39 -15.95 10.46
C PRO A 279 -10.91 -15.81 10.33
N THR A 280 -11.40 -14.59 10.53
CA THR A 280 -12.80 -14.23 10.22
C THR A 280 -12.83 -13.13 9.17
N VAL A 281 -13.87 -13.11 8.34
CA VAL A 281 -14.12 -12.03 7.37
C VAL A 281 -15.50 -11.46 7.71
N PRO A 282 -15.59 -10.38 8.52
CA PRO A 282 -16.85 -9.92 9.09
C PRO A 282 -17.95 -9.66 8.08
N LEU A 283 -17.59 -9.13 6.90
CA LEU A 283 -18.56 -8.85 5.84
C LEU A 283 -19.19 -10.12 5.23
N ALA A 284 -18.56 -11.28 5.39
CA ALA A 284 -19.08 -12.56 4.89
C ALA A 284 -19.81 -13.40 5.97
N GLU A 285 -19.88 -12.98 7.24
CA GLU A 285 -20.44 -13.83 8.31
C GLU A 285 -21.96 -14.06 8.20
N GLY A 286 -22.68 -13.22 7.45
CA GLY A 286 -24.14 -13.30 7.31
C GLY A 286 -24.61 -14.27 6.21
N ASP A 287 -23.91 -14.29 5.08
CA ASP A 287 -24.31 -14.97 3.85
C ASP A 287 -23.18 -15.77 3.17
N ASN A 288 -21.98 -15.75 3.75
CA ASN A 288 -20.76 -16.36 3.21
C ASN A 288 -20.34 -15.80 1.84
N LEU A 289 -20.72 -14.55 1.54
CA LEU A 289 -20.45 -13.89 0.27
C LEU A 289 -19.69 -12.57 0.49
N ILE A 290 -18.81 -12.24 -0.46
CA ILE A 290 -18.23 -10.90 -0.62
C ILE A 290 -18.61 -10.40 -2.00
N ASP A 291 -19.45 -9.37 -2.02
CA ASP A 291 -19.94 -8.74 -3.24
C ASP A 291 -19.27 -7.38 -3.52
N MET A 292 -19.69 -6.71 -4.59
CA MET A 292 -19.14 -5.41 -4.97
C MET A 292 -19.41 -4.31 -3.91
N ALA A 293 -20.53 -4.39 -3.17
CA ALA A 293 -20.84 -3.45 -2.10
C ALA A 293 -19.92 -3.67 -0.89
N ASP A 294 -19.62 -4.92 -0.54
CA ASP A 294 -18.62 -5.26 0.50
C ASP A 294 -17.23 -4.75 0.13
N ALA A 295 -16.82 -4.92 -1.13
CA ALA A 295 -15.58 -4.35 -1.64
C ALA A 295 -15.56 -2.82 -1.50
N GLY A 296 -16.70 -2.16 -1.73
CA GLY A 296 -16.92 -0.71 -1.52
C GLY A 296 -16.71 -0.25 -0.08
N ILE A 297 -17.17 -1.03 0.90
CA ILE A 297 -16.94 -0.77 2.34
C ILE A 297 -15.45 -0.96 2.68
N GLY A 298 -14.84 -1.99 2.11
CA GLY A 298 -13.45 -2.38 2.32
C GLY A 298 -13.35 -3.67 3.13
N VAL A 299 -12.95 -4.74 2.44
CA VAL A 299 -12.83 -6.08 3.02
C VAL A 299 -11.65 -6.16 3.98
N VAL A 300 -11.92 -6.71 5.17
CA VAL A 300 -10.94 -6.93 6.24
C VAL A 300 -10.95 -8.39 6.65
N VAL A 301 -9.76 -8.95 6.84
CA VAL A 301 -9.55 -10.26 7.47
C VAL A 301 -9.14 -10.00 8.91
N ASN A 302 -9.92 -10.50 9.86
CA ASN A 302 -9.68 -10.39 11.28
C ASN A 302 -8.88 -11.59 11.77
N ILE A 303 -7.76 -11.32 12.43
CA ILE A 303 -6.84 -12.31 12.98
C ILE A 303 -7.11 -12.47 14.47
N PRO A 304 -7.59 -13.64 14.94
CA PRO A 304 -7.86 -13.87 16.35
C PRO A 304 -6.61 -13.78 17.23
N GLY A 305 -6.83 -13.63 18.54
CA GLY A 305 -5.77 -13.70 19.53
C GLY A 305 -5.18 -15.11 19.61
N TYR A 306 -3.85 -15.19 19.75
CA TYR A 306 -3.12 -16.45 19.87
C TYR A 306 -2.05 -16.36 20.97
N VAL A 307 -1.51 -17.50 21.39
CA VAL A 307 -0.52 -17.55 22.48
C VAL A 307 0.91 -17.45 21.94
N GLY A 308 1.82 -16.96 22.78
CA GLY A 308 3.24 -16.91 22.45
C GLY A 308 3.59 -15.87 21.39
N TRP A 309 2.82 -14.78 21.23
CA TRP A 309 3.13 -13.69 20.31
C TRP A 309 4.34 -12.85 20.76
N LYS A 310 5.01 -12.20 19.81
CA LYS A 310 6.05 -11.18 20.04
C LYS A 310 5.78 -9.91 19.25
N PRO A 311 6.27 -8.74 19.70
CA PRO A 311 6.04 -7.47 19.00
C PRO A 311 6.53 -7.42 17.55
N LYS A 312 7.60 -8.17 17.25
CA LYS A 312 8.22 -8.25 15.91
C LYS A 312 7.70 -9.42 15.08
N ASP A 313 6.74 -10.20 15.59
CA ASP A 313 6.09 -11.20 14.75
C ASP A 313 5.34 -10.47 13.63
N ARG A 314 5.42 -10.98 12.41
CA ARG A 314 4.71 -10.41 11.25
C ARG A 314 3.53 -11.29 10.88
N ILE A 315 2.39 -10.67 10.63
CA ILE A 315 1.20 -11.38 10.13
C ILE A 315 1.25 -11.34 8.60
N GLU A 316 1.11 -12.49 7.97
CA GLU A 316 0.96 -12.62 6.52
C GLU A 316 -0.42 -13.22 6.21
N VAL A 317 -1.32 -12.41 5.67
CA VAL A 317 -2.66 -12.86 5.25
C VAL A 317 -2.61 -13.31 3.81
N LYS A 318 -3.31 -14.40 3.50
CA LYS A 318 -3.49 -14.92 2.15
C LYS A 318 -4.96 -14.83 1.76
N TRP A 319 -5.23 -14.17 0.65
CA TRP A 319 -6.54 -14.12 0.01
C TRP A 319 -6.47 -14.86 -1.31
N GLY A 320 -7.13 -16.01 -1.40
CA GLY A 320 -6.96 -16.94 -2.51
C GLY A 320 -5.50 -17.41 -2.61
N ASN A 321 -4.84 -17.08 -3.72
CA ASN A 321 -3.42 -17.33 -3.96
C ASN A 321 -2.52 -16.12 -3.66
N SER A 322 -3.09 -14.94 -3.42
CA SER A 322 -2.36 -13.70 -3.23
C SER A 322 -2.00 -13.45 -1.78
N LEU A 323 -0.78 -12.95 -1.57
CA LEU A 323 -0.31 -12.49 -0.27
C LEU A 323 -0.71 -11.02 -0.07
N VAL A 324 -1.42 -10.75 1.01
CA VAL A 324 -1.67 -9.39 1.51
C VAL A 324 -0.46 -8.97 2.34
N THR A 325 -0.04 -7.71 2.19
CA THR A 325 1.18 -7.17 2.81
C THR A 325 1.29 -7.52 4.29
N ALA A 326 2.52 -7.88 4.70
CA ALA A 326 2.81 -8.24 6.07
C ALA A 326 2.96 -7.02 6.97
N GLU A 327 2.31 -7.03 8.13
CA GLU A 327 2.47 -6.00 9.17
C GLU A 327 3.05 -6.62 10.46
N GLU A 328 3.87 -5.84 11.17
CA GLU A 328 4.35 -6.22 12.50
C GLU A 328 3.22 -6.09 13.52
N LEU A 329 3.17 -7.04 14.45
CA LEU A 329 2.12 -7.13 15.46
C LEU A 329 2.15 -5.95 16.47
N GLY A 330 3.35 -5.42 16.77
CA GLY A 330 3.53 -4.30 17.69
C GLY A 330 3.58 -4.70 19.17
N SER A 331 3.94 -3.74 20.04
CA SER A 331 4.26 -4.02 21.45
C SER A 331 3.03 -4.33 22.33
N VAL A 332 1.86 -3.88 21.93
CA VAL A 332 0.58 -4.09 22.64
C VAL A 332 -0.49 -4.33 21.57
N PRO A 333 -0.57 -5.53 21.00
CA PRO A 333 -1.58 -5.82 19.99
C PRO A 333 -2.98 -5.81 20.59
N GLU A 334 -3.92 -5.24 19.84
CA GLU A 334 -5.35 -5.36 20.10
C GLU A 334 -5.90 -6.44 19.18
N PHE A 335 -6.49 -7.49 19.78
CA PHE A 335 -7.11 -8.58 19.04
C PHE A 335 -8.63 -8.40 18.96
N PRO A 336 -9.28 -8.78 17.83
CA PRO A 336 -8.65 -9.29 16.62
C PRO A 336 -7.87 -8.21 15.85
N VAL A 337 -6.78 -8.58 15.20
CA VAL A 337 -6.01 -7.66 14.36
C VAL A 337 -6.67 -7.56 12.99
N PRO A 338 -7.14 -6.37 12.56
CA PRO A 338 -7.78 -6.20 11.25
C PRO A 338 -6.73 -6.01 10.15
N VAL A 339 -6.72 -6.89 9.15
CA VAL A 339 -5.87 -6.76 7.96
C VAL A 339 -6.74 -6.46 6.75
N ARG A 340 -6.61 -5.24 6.20
CA ARG A 340 -7.37 -4.84 5.01
C ARG A 340 -6.84 -5.53 3.77
N VAL A 341 -7.74 -6.14 2.99
CA VAL A 341 -7.40 -6.72 1.69
C VAL A 341 -7.47 -5.61 0.63
N PRO A 342 -6.37 -5.30 -0.07
CA PRO A 342 -6.38 -4.30 -1.14
C PRO A 342 -7.35 -4.67 -2.26
N SER A 343 -8.06 -3.67 -2.76
CA SER A 343 -8.98 -3.79 -3.90
C SER A 343 -8.34 -4.45 -5.13
N ALA A 344 -7.06 -4.17 -5.38
CA ALA A 344 -6.32 -4.79 -6.48
C ALA A 344 -6.16 -6.31 -6.30
N ILE A 345 -5.98 -6.80 -5.06
CA ILE A 345 -5.89 -8.23 -4.76
C ILE A 345 -7.27 -8.89 -4.94
N LEU A 346 -8.33 -8.27 -4.40
CA LEU A 346 -9.71 -8.75 -4.59
C LEU A 346 -10.04 -8.94 -6.08
N LYS A 347 -9.78 -7.92 -6.90
CA LYS A 347 -10.03 -7.95 -8.35
C LYS A 347 -9.14 -8.97 -9.07
N ALA A 348 -7.86 -9.06 -8.72
CA ALA A 348 -6.92 -9.98 -9.36
C ALA A 348 -7.24 -11.46 -9.07
N GLU A 349 -7.59 -11.80 -7.83
CA GLU A 349 -7.95 -13.16 -7.43
C GLU A 349 -9.30 -13.60 -7.98
N TYR A 350 -10.26 -12.68 -8.08
CA TYR A 350 -11.54 -12.97 -8.74
C TYR A 350 -11.36 -13.13 -10.28
N GLY A 351 -10.48 -12.33 -10.89
CA GLY A 351 -10.07 -12.48 -12.28
C GLY A 351 -11.24 -12.39 -13.27
N THR A 352 -11.42 -13.43 -14.08
CA THR A 352 -12.48 -13.52 -15.11
C THR A 352 -13.64 -14.43 -14.67
N ALA A 353 -13.77 -14.71 -13.38
CA ALA A 353 -14.87 -15.53 -12.87
C ALA A 353 -16.23 -14.88 -13.14
N VAL A 354 -17.26 -15.72 -13.26
CA VAL A 354 -18.65 -15.30 -13.42
C VAL A 354 -19.46 -15.99 -12.32
N GLY A 355 -20.19 -15.20 -11.53
CA GLY A 355 -20.87 -15.68 -10.33
C GLY A 355 -19.91 -15.94 -9.16
N GLU A 356 -20.42 -16.65 -8.16
CA GLU A 356 -19.68 -16.99 -6.95
C GLU A 356 -18.42 -17.82 -7.22
N LEU A 357 -17.29 -17.35 -6.70
CA LEU A 357 -16.00 -18.02 -6.68
C LEU A 357 -15.60 -18.34 -5.24
N GLU A 358 -15.52 -19.63 -4.91
CA GLU A 358 -14.98 -20.08 -3.63
C GLU A 358 -13.52 -19.62 -3.50
N THR A 359 -13.24 -18.84 -2.45
CA THR A 359 -11.95 -18.23 -2.17
C THR A 359 -11.47 -18.65 -0.78
N SER A 360 -10.30 -19.30 -0.73
CA SER A 360 -9.64 -19.63 0.54
C SER A 360 -9.04 -18.38 1.19
N VAL A 361 -9.26 -18.20 2.49
CA VAL A 361 -8.65 -17.12 3.28
C VAL A 361 -7.92 -17.73 4.45
N SER A 362 -6.65 -17.38 4.61
CA SER A 362 -5.82 -17.88 5.71
C SER A 362 -4.80 -16.83 6.12
N TYR A 363 -4.05 -17.11 7.17
CA TYR A 363 -2.90 -16.31 7.56
C TYR A 363 -1.81 -17.19 8.15
N ARG A 364 -0.62 -16.63 8.24
CA ARG A 364 0.48 -17.21 9.01
C ARG A 364 1.19 -16.14 9.81
N ILE A 365 1.76 -16.56 10.93
CA ILE A 365 2.63 -15.71 11.75
C ILE A 365 4.07 -16.03 11.39
N LEU A 366 4.85 -15.00 11.04
CA LEU A 366 6.29 -15.11 10.86
C LEU A 366 7.00 -14.65 12.12
N ARG A 367 7.67 -15.58 12.82
CA ARG A 367 8.70 -15.22 13.79
C ARG A 367 10.03 -15.14 13.08
N GLY A 368 10.50 -13.93 12.81
CA GLY A 368 11.69 -13.75 11.98
C GLY A 368 11.44 -14.24 10.55
N THR A 369 12.01 -15.40 10.18
CA THR A 369 11.76 -16.08 8.90
C THR A 369 11.04 -17.42 9.05
N VAL A 370 10.68 -17.83 10.27
CA VAL A 370 10.00 -19.10 10.55
C VAL A 370 8.49 -18.90 10.48
N PRO A 371 7.77 -19.60 9.58
CA PRO A 371 6.32 -19.51 9.46
C PRO A 371 5.58 -20.44 10.44
N PHE A 372 4.44 -19.95 10.94
CA PHE A 372 3.45 -20.69 11.72
C PHE A 372 2.09 -20.49 11.06
N ASP A 373 1.61 -21.50 10.34
CA ASP A 373 0.38 -21.42 9.54
C ASP A 373 -0.87 -21.62 10.40
N ALA A 374 -1.88 -20.78 10.18
CA ALA A 374 -3.21 -20.94 10.76
C ALA A 374 -4.13 -21.76 9.84
N PRO A 375 -5.20 -22.38 10.37
CA PRO A 375 -6.23 -23.00 9.55
C PRO A 375 -6.88 -22.00 8.59
N GLU A 376 -7.24 -22.46 7.39
CA GLU A 376 -7.97 -21.65 6.41
C GLU A 376 -9.49 -21.70 6.61
N ILE A 377 -10.17 -20.67 6.12
CA ILE A 377 -11.62 -20.66 5.88
C ILE A 377 -11.89 -20.54 4.39
N LYS A 378 -13.14 -20.82 3.98
CA LYS A 378 -13.60 -20.65 2.61
C LYS A 378 -14.84 -19.77 2.60
N ILE A 379 -14.81 -18.73 1.78
CA ILE A 379 -15.92 -17.80 1.53
C ILE A 379 -16.15 -17.71 0.03
N ASN A 380 -17.35 -17.29 -0.39
CA ASN A 380 -17.62 -17.01 -1.79
C ASN A 380 -17.34 -15.54 -2.10
N VAL A 381 -16.79 -15.26 -3.27
CA VAL A 381 -16.58 -13.90 -3.79
C VAL A 381 -17.32 -13.81 -5.11
N ASP A 382 -18.15 -12.80 -5.30
CA ASP A 382 -18.82 -12.54 -6.57
C ASP A 382 -18.73 -11.06 -6.91
N PHE A 383 -17.89 -10.72 -7.90
CA PHE A 383 -17.84 -9.39 -8.49
C PHE A 383 -18.37 -9.34 -9.94
N SER A 384 -19.05 -10.41 -10.38
CA SER A 384 -19.68 -10.45 -11.69
C SER A 384 -20.76 -9.39 -11.80
N HIS A 385 -20.80 -8.71 -12.94
CA HIS A 385 -21.76 -7.65 -13.20
C HIS A 385 -22.25 -7.74 -14.65
N ILE A 386 -23.45 -7.25 -14.89
CA ILE A 386 -24.05 -7.17 -16.22
C ILE A 386 -23.66 -5.87 -16.92
N GLY A 387 -23.85 -5.80 -18.24
CA GLY A 387 -23.55 -4.61 -19.03
C GLY A 387 -22.11 -4.51 -19.48
N PRO A 388 -21.67 -3.31 -19.92
CA PRO A 388 -20.41 -3.15 -20.62
C PRO A 388 -19.22 -3.39 -19.67
N PRO A 389 -18.13 -3.99 -20.17
CA PRO A 389 -16.94 -4.22 -19.35
C PRO A 389 -16.39 -2.88 -18.88
N ARG A 390 -15.95 -2.86 -17.62
CA ARG A 390 -15.24 -1.71 -17.04
C ARG A 390 -13.85 -1.56 -17.69
N PRO A 391 -13.27 -0.35 -17.73
CA PRO A 391 -11.91 -0.12 -18.21
C PRO A 391 -10.87 -1.01 -17.50
N ASP A 392 -9.75 -1.31 -18.16
CA ASP A 392 -8.64 -2.02 -17.53
C ASP A 392 -7.32 -1.27 -17.81
N PRO A 393 -6.65 -0.68 -16.79
CA PRO A 393 -7.02 -0.68 -15.36
C PRO A 393 -8.23 0.19 -15.03
N ASP A 394 -9.13 -0.31 -14.17
CA ASP A 394 -10.22 0.48 -13.56
C ASP A 394 -9.71 1.08 -12.25
N LEU A 395 -9.38 2.38 -12.26
CA LEU A 395 -8.92 3.11 -11.08
C LEU A 395 -10.07 3.52 -10.14
N THR A 396 -11.32 3.36 -10.57
CA THR A 396 -12.52 3.70 -9.79
C THR A 396 -13.12 2.50 -9.08
N TRP A 397 -12.77 1.27 -9.48
CA TRP A 397 -13.20 0.06 -8.78
C TRP A 397 -12.82 0.12 -7.28
N PRO A 398 -13.70 -0.27 -6.35
CA PRO A 398 -15.01 -0.93 -6.52
C PRO A 398 -16.22 0.01 -6.60
N ASP A 399 -16.05 1.30 -6.94
CA ASP A 399 -17.19 2.22 -7.11
C ASP A 399 -18.21 1.64 -8.12
N PRO A 400 -19.52 1.54 -7.77
CA PRO A 400 -20.54 0.98 -8.65
C PRO A 400 -20.77 1.80 -9.92
N VAL A 401 -20.28 3.04 -10.02
CA VAL A 401 -20.33 3.84 -11.25
C VAL A 401 -19.45 3.21 -12.31
N ASN A 402 -20.07 2.81 -13.42
CA ASN A 402 -19.37 2.29 -14.59
C ASN A 402 -19.30 3.39 -15.67
N PRO A 403 -18.11 3.93 -15.96
CA PRO A 403 -17.95 5.00 -16.96
C PRO A 403 -18.26 4.54 -18.39
N ALA A 404 -18.37 3.23 -18.66
CA ALA A 404 -18.75 2.69 -19.96
C ALA A 404 -20.28 2.63 -20.17
N LEU A 405 -21.08 2.90 -19.15
CA LEU A 405 -22.53 3.03 -19.30
C LEU A 405 -22.88 4.33 -20.05
N GLY A 406 -23.82 4.21 -20.99
CA GLY A 406 -24.25 5.32 -21.83
C GLY A 406 -24.94 6.43 -21.04
N GLN A 407 -25.06 7.60 -21.67
CA GLN A 407 -25.68 8.77 -21.07
C GLN A 407 -27.20 8.61 -20.88
N LEU A 408 -27.72 9.21 -19.80
CA LEU A 408 -29.15 9.37 -19.55
C LEU A 408 -29.61 10.72 -20.07
N ASP A 409 -30.30 10.71 -21.20
CA ASP A 409 -30.85 11.93 -21.80
C ASP A 409 -32.22 12.24 -21.20
N THR A 410 -32.39 13.44 -20.64
CA THR A 410 -33.64 13.86 -20.01
C THR A 410 -34.27 15.04 -20.74
N TYR A 411 -35.58 15.00 -20.97
CA TYR A 411 -36.33 16.09 -21.61
C TYR A 411 -37.65 16.40 -20.89
N GLY A 412 -38.04 17.68 -20.85
CA GLY A 412 -39.41 18.06 -20.52
C GLY A 412 -40.42 17.46 -21.51
N LYS A 413 -41.57 16.98 -21.04
CA LYS A 413 -42.57 16.31 -21.89
C LYS A 413 -43.22 17.27 -22.88
N VAL A 414 -43.45 18.52 -22.47
CA VAL A 414 -44.09 19.57 -23.26
C VAL A 414 -43.06 20.52 -23.83
N SER A 415 -42.10 20.98 -23.02
CA SER A 415 -41.10 21.94 -23.46
C SER A 415 -40.05 21.35 -24.41
N GLU A 416 -39.88 20.02 -24.39
CA GLU A 416 -38.88 19.25 -25.15
C GLU A 416 -37.44 19.73 -24.96
N LYS A 417 -37.17 20.47 -23.87
CA LYS A 417 -35.84 20.97 -23.58
C LYS A 417 -34.97 19.90 -22.95
N PHE A 418 -33.75 19.77 -23.47
CA PHE A 418 -32.74 18.87 -22.94
C PHE A 418 -32.25 19.31 -21.57
N ASN A 419 -32.28 18.40 -20.59
CA ASN A 419 -31.89 18.60 -19.20
C ASN A 419 -32.50 19.84 -18.52
N GLU A 420 -33.69 20.26 -18.95
CA GLU A 420 -34.44 21.36 -18.34
C GLU A 420 -35.95 21.04 -18.36
N LEU A 421 -36.62 21.19 -17.22
CA LEU A 421 -38.08 21.24 -17.14
C LEU A 421 -38.50 22.67 -16.79
N THR A 422 -39.41 23.23 -17.57
CA THR A 422 -39.89 24.61 -17.44
C THR A 422 -41.31 24.64 -16.88
N PRO A 423 -41.88 25.83 -16.57
CA PRO A 423 -43.27 25.93 -16.12
C PRO A 423 -44.30 25.33 -17.09
N GLU A 424 -43.94 25.14 -18.38
CA GLU A 424 -44.80 24.47 -19.37
C GLU A 424 -44.95 22.96 -19.10
N ASP A 425 -44.00 22.36 -18.38
CA ASP A 425 -44.01 20.96 -17.98
C ASP A 425 -44.76 20.72 -16.65
N ASN A 426 -45.38 21.76 -16.06
CA ASN A 426 -46.10 21.64 -14.80
C ASN A 426 -47.21 20.57 -14.89
N GLY A 427 -47.19 19.60 -13.98
CA GLY A 427 -48.15 18.50 -13.97
C GLY A 427 -47.88 17.39 -15.00
N GLN A 428 -46.76 17.45 -15.72
CA GLN A 428 -46.41 16.50 -16.78
C GLN A 428 -45.20 15.63 -16.40
N PRO A 429 -45.11 14.38 -16.86
CA PRO A 429 -43.94 13.55 -16.63
C PRO A 429 -42.68 14.11 -17.32
N ALA A 430 -41.49 13.60 -16.98
CA ALA A 430 -40.26 13.85 -17.74
C ALA A 430 -39.93 12.64 -18.63
N LYS A 431 -39.42 12.88 -19.85
CA LYS A 431 -38.91 11.82 -20.73
C LYS A 431 -37.45 11.53 -20.38
N GLN A 432 -37.11 10.26 -20.19
CA GLN A 432 -35.74 9.80 -19.99
C GLN A 432 -35.41 8.71 -21.01
N ASN A 433 -34.28 8.86 -21.71
CA ASN A 433 -33.86 7.94 -22.77
C ASN A 433 -32.42 7.48 -22.51
N ILE A 434 -32.16 6.22 -22.81
CA ILE A 434 -30.81 5.65 -22.88
C ILE A 434 -30.64 4.86 -24.18
N ILE A 435 -29.39 4.72 -24.62
CA ILE A 435 -29.01 3.71 -25.60
C ILE A 435 -28.67 2.42 -24.84
N LEU A 436 -29.37 1.33 -25.14
CA LEU A 436 -29.18 0.04 -24.51
C LEU A 436 -27.73 -0.42 -24.65
N TYR A 437 -27.14 -0.78 -23.52
CA TYR A 437 -25.75 -1.21 -23.41
C TYR A 437 -25.50 -2.60 -24.01
N ALA A 438 -24.24 -2.97 -24.20
CA ALA A 438 -23.81 -4.29 -24.66
C ALA A 438 -22.75 -4.87 -23.71
N PRO A 439 -22.81 -6.18 -23.37
CA PRO A 439 -23.91 -7.11 -23.62
C PRO A 439 -25.14 -6.77 -22.77
N ALA A 440 -26.33 -7.11 -23.28
CA ALA A 440 -27.59 -7.05 -22.56
C ALA A 440 -28.31 -8.39 -22.70
N ALA A 441 -28.98 -8.84 -21.65
CA ALA A 441 -29.69 -10.11 -21.61
C ALA A 441 -31.14 -9.94 -21.17
N LYS A 442 -31.97 -10.91 -21.54
CA LYS A 442 -33.36 -10.99 -21.10
C LYS A 442 -33.45 -10.97 -19.56
N ASP A 443 -34.49 -10.32 -19.06
CA ASP A 443 -34.86 -10.17 -17.65
C ASP A 443 -33.94 -9.23 -16.84
N GLU A 444 -32.85 -8.69 -17.41
CA GLU A 444 -32.08 -7.62 -16.77
C GLU A 444 -32.96 -6.39 -16.46
N ILE A 445 -32.65 -5.74 -15.34
CA ILE A 445 -33.45 -4.65 -14.78
C ILE A 445 -32.69 -3.33 -14.93
N ILE A 446 -33.36 -2.32 -15.47
CA ILE A 446 -32.89 -0.93 -15.56
C ILE A 446 -33.77 -0.05 -14.68
N GLU A 447 -33.20 0.53 -13.64
CA GLU A 447 -33.88 1.40 -12.69
C GLU A 447 -33.49 2.86 -12.95
N PHE A 448 -34.46 3.70 -13.30
CA PHE A 448 -34.26 5.13 -13.58
C PHE A 448 -34.57 5.96 -12.34
N TYR A 449 -33.64 6.81 -11.92
CA TYR A 449 -33.74 7.62 -10.71
C TYR A 449 -33.90 9.11 -11.03
N TRP A 450 -34.73 9.76 -10.21
CA TRP A 450 -34.93 11.21 -10.19
C TRP A 450 -34.65 11.74 -8.78
N GLY A 451 -33.57 12.47 -8.59
CA GLY A 451 -33.00 12.66 -7.26
C GLY A 451 -32.66 11.31 -6.62
N ASP A 452 -33.05 11.14 -5.36
CA ASP A 452 -32.91 9.88 -4.62
C ASP A 452 -34.13 8.95 -4.79
N ARG A 453 -35.09 9.29 -5.66
CA ARG A 453 -36.33 8.53 -5.85
C ARG A 453 -36.23 7.63 -7.06
N LEU A 454 -36.64 6.37 -6.92
CA LEU A 454 -36.83 5.47 -8.05
C LEU A 454 -38.04 5.96 -8.87
N GLY A 455 -37.78 6.41 -10.10
CA GLY A 455 -38.76 6.96 -11.02
C GLY A 455 -39.47 5.91 -11.84
N PHE A 456 -38.71 4.99 -12.42
CA PHE A 456 -39.23 3.95 -13.30
C PHE A 456 -38.34 2.70 -13.27
N THR A 457 -38.94 1.52 -13.45
CA THR A 457 -38.21 0.25 -13.61
C THR A 457 -38.57 -0.37 -14.95
N TYR A 458 -37.56 -0.60 -15.78
CA TYR A 458 -37.67 -1.29 -17.06
C TYR A 458 -37.04 -2.69 -16.94
N VAL A 459 -37.73 -3.72 -17.44
CA VAL A 459 -37.22 -5.10 -17.46
C VAL A 459 -37.05 -5.53 -18.91
N LEU A 460 -35.83 -5.89 -19.31
CA LEU A 460 -35.53 -6.29 -20.68
C LEU A 460 -36.29 -7.56 -21.06
N GLN A 461 -36.95 -7.53 -22.21
CA GLN A 461 -37.75 -8.66 -22.69
C GLN A 461 -36.94 -9.64 -23.53
N GLY A 462 -35.74 -9.23 -23.97
CA GLY A 462 -34.79 -10.03 -24.74
C GLY A 462 -34.99 -9.95 -26.26
N PHE A 463 -35.85 -9.05 -26.75
CA PHE A 463 -35.94 -8.72 -28.18
C PHE A 463 -35.23 -7.40 -28.52
N GLU A 464 -34.89 -6.61 -27.50
CA GLU A 464 -34.16 -5.36 -27.62
C GLU A 464 -32.71 -5.68 -27.98
N GLU A 465 -32.26 -5.21 -29.14
CA GLU A 465 -30.86 -5.36 -29.55
C GLU A 465 -30.01 -4.27 -28.87
N PRO A 466 -28.78 -4.57 -28.42
CA PRO A 466 -27.86 -3.53 -27.94
C PRO A 466 -27.73 -2.39 -28.95
N GLY A 467 -27.74 -1.15 -28.46
CA GLY A 467 -27.82 0.06 -29.29
C GLY A 467 -29.24 0.56 -29.57
N HIS A 468 -30.29 -0.18 -29.17
CA HIS A 468 -31.67 0.30 -29.22
C HIS A 468 -31.92 1.41 -28.20
N GLU A 469 -32.74 2.39 -28.55
CA GLU A 469 -33.14 3.46 -27.62
C GLU A 469 -34.27 2.96 -26.70
N ILE A 470 -34.06 3.03 -25.39
CA ILE A 470 -35.07 2.76 -24.38
C ILE A 470 -35.52 4.11 -23.81
N GLY A 471 -36.78 4.46 -24.06
CA GLY A 471 -37.42 5.66 -23.52
C GLY A 471 -38.45 5.32 -22.44
N VAL A 472 -38.39 6.05 -21.33
CA VAL A 472 -39.32 5.94 -20.19
C VAL A 472 -39.85 7.31 -19.78
N GLU A 473 -40.95 7.32 -19.04
CA GLU A 473 -41.53 8.55 -18.49
C GLU A 473 -41.49 8.51 -16.96
N ILE A 474 -40.81 9.49 -16.36
CA ILE A 474 -40.77 9.68 -14.91
C ILE A 474 -42.05 10.41 -14.48
N PRO A 475 -42.90 9.80 -13.63
CA PRO A 475 -44.17 10.41 -13.21
C PRO A 475 -43.99 11.78 -12.56
N TRP A 476 -44.94 12.70 -12.83
CA TRP A 476 -44.94 14.04 -12.24
C TRP A 476 -44.90 14.02 -10.71
N GLU A 477 -45.57 13.05 -10.08
CA GLU A 477 -45.62 12.90 -8.62
C GLU A 477 -44.21 12.81 -8.01
N ILE A 478 -43.31 12.10 -8.69
CA ILE A 478 -41.91 11.92 -8.25
C ILE A 478 -41.11 13.21 -8.47
N ILE A 479 -41.33 13.88 -9.60
CA ILE A 479 -40.70 15.17 -9.93
C ILE A 479 -41.13 16.22 -8.92
N GLN A 480 -42.42 16.26 -8.58
CA GLN A 480 -43.02 17.17 -7.62
C GLN A 480 -42.51 16.91 -6.20
N ASP A 481 -42.40 15.65 -5.79
CA ASP A 481 -41.87 15.26 -4.48
C ASP A 481 -40.41 15.72 -4.29
N VAL A 482 -39.59 15.62 -5.33
CA VAL A 482 -38.19 16.13 -5.30
C VAL A 482 -38.14 17.66 -5.39
N GLY A 483 -39.04 18.25 -6.16
CA GLY A 483 -39.21 19.70 -6.29
C GLY A 483 -38.28 20.37 -7.30
N ASN A 484 -38.39 21.69 -7.37
CA ASN A 484 -37.55 22.53 -8.25
C ASN A 484 -36.11 22.59 -7.73
N GLY A 485 -35.15 22.70 -8.65
CA GLY A 485 -33.73 22.82 -8.32
C GLY A 485 -32.89 23.11 -9.56
N PRO A 486 -31.77 23.85 -9.43
CA PRO A 486 -30.94 24.22 -10.58
C PRO A 486 -30.16 23.03 -11.16
N ALA A 487 -30.03 21.93 -10.42
CA ALA A 487 -29.26 20.74 -10.78
C ALA A 487 -29.77 19.50 -10.01
N VAL A 488 -30.97 19.02 -10.33
CA VAL A 488 -31.52 17.78 -9.77
C VAL A 488 -30.75 16.59 -10.37
N PRO A 489 -30.15 15.71 -9.55
CA PRO A 489 -29.37 14.60 -10.07
C PRO A 489 -30.27 13.49 -10.63
N VAL A 490 -29.86 12.90 -11.75
CA VAL A 490 -30.53 11.76 -12.39
C VAL A 490 -29.48 10.76 -12.85
N HIS A 491 -29.80 9.47 -12.74
CA HIS A 491 -28.96 8.37 -13.20
C HIS A 491 -29.83 7.14 -13.41
N TYR A 492 -29.29 6.11 -14.04
CA TYR A 492 -29.91 4.78 -14.05
C TYR A 492 -28.97 3.74 -13.46
N ARG A 493 -29.56 2.65 -12.98
CA ARG A 493 -28.84 1.49 -12.47
C ARG A 493 -29.23 0.27 -13.28
N ILE A 494 -28.29 -0.65 -13.44
CA ILE A 494 -28.52 -1.92 -14.11
C ILE A 494 -28.20 -3.06 -13.14
N SER A 495 -29.01 -4.11 -13.17
CA SER A 495 -28.79 -5.32 -12.37
C SER A 495 -29.39 -6.56 -13.01
N ALA A 496 -28.76 -7.71 -12.80
CA ALA A 496 -29.40 -9.00 -13.06
C ALA A 496 -30.57 -9.23 -12.10
N PRO A 497 -31.56 -10.08 -12.46
CA PRO A 497 -32.62 -10.50 -11.54
C PRO A 497 -32.05 -11.08 -10.25
N GLY A 498 -32.30 -10.43 -9.11
CA GLY A 498 -31.80 -10.87 -7.80
C GLY A 498 -30.28 -10.83 -7.65
N GLY A 499 -29.55 -10.16 -8.56
CA GLY A 499 -28.11 -10.00 -8.48
C GLY A 499 -27.69 -8.94 -7.46
N ASN A 500 -26.56 -9.17 -6.79
CA ASN A 500 -26.04 -8.30 -5.73
C ASN A 500 -25.18 -7.13 -6.28
N ASN A 501 -24.61 -7.32 -7.48
CA ASN A 501 -23.66 -6.38 -8.07
C ASN A 501 -24.33 -5.43 -9.07
N LYS A 502 -24.94 -4.37 -8.55
CA LYS A 502 -25.56 -3.31 -9.39
C LYS A 502 -24.50 -2.39 -9.97
N GLN A 503 -24.67 -1.98 -11.24
CA GLN A 503 -23.85 -0.91 -11.83
C GLN A 503 -24.66 0.36 -12.03
N HIS A 504 -24.01 1.50 -11.88
CA HIS A 504 -24.63 2.82 -12.01
C HIS A 504 -24.06 3.55 -13.22
N SER A 505 -24.91 4.26 -13.96
CA SER A 505 -24.45 5.27 -14.90
C SER A 505 -23.75 6.42 -14.15
N ALA A 506 -23.06 7.28 -14.89
CA ALA A 506 -22.71 8.58 -14.35
C ALA A 506 -23.97 9.35 -13.93
N THR A 507 -23.83 10.25 -12.96
CA THR A 507 -24.91 11.16 -12.54
C THR A 507 -24.95 12.38 -13.47
N TYR A 508 -26.11 12.59 -14.07
CA TYR A 508 -26.44 13.77 -14.87
C TYR A 508 -27.31 14.72 -14.05
N HIS A 509 -27.43 15.97 -14.48
CA HIS A 509 -28.15 16.99 -13.73
C HIS A 509 -29.19 17.68 -14.62
N VAL A 510 -30.39 17.86 -14.07
CA VAL A 510 -31.53 18.46 -14.75
C VAL A 510 -31.92 19.74 -14.01
N LYS A 511 -32.07 20.84 -14.74
CA LYS A 511 -32.62 22.07 -14.17
C LYS A 511 -34.14 21.94 -14.12
N VAL A 512 -34.71 21.96 -12.91
CA VAL A 512 -36.16 21.82 -12.70
C VAL A 512 -36.71 23.14 -12.19
N ASP A 513 -37.50 23.79 -13.04
CA ASP A 513 -38.28 25.00 -12.72
C ASP A 513 -39.72 24.82 -13.21
N ALA A 514 -40.27 23.63 -12.95
CA ALA A 514 -41.54 23.19 -13.51
C ALA A 514 -42.71 23.38 -12.57
N PHE A 515 -42.46 23.25 -11.26
CA PHE A 515 -43.51 23.38 -10.27
C PHE A 515 -43.99 24.83 -10.19
N VAL A 516 -45.27 25.05 -10.49
CA VAL A 516 -45.97 26.32 -10.27
C VAL A 516 -46.94 26.15 -9.12
N LEU A 517 -46.72 26.88 -8.02
CA LEU A 517 -47.66 26.89 -6.90
C LEU A 517 -48.97 27.58 -7.32
N THR A 518 -50.10 26.88 -7.19
CA THR A 518 -51.44 27.42 -7.47
C THR A 518 -52.32 27.31 -6.22
N PRO A 519 -52.42 28.34 -5.38
CA PRO A 519 -53.26 28.34 -4.18
C PRO A 519 -54.76 28.25 -4.47
N GLU A 520 -55.54 27.77 -3.50
CA GLU A 520 -57.00 27.67 -3.58
C GLU A 520 -57.67 29.06 -3.74
N ALA A 521 -58.85 29.10 -4.36
CA ALA A 521 -59.60 30.34 -4.53
C ALA A 521 -60.08 30.89 -3.17
N PRO A 522 -60.23 32.23 -3.02
CA PRO A 522 -60.89 32.79 -1.84
C PRO A 522 -62.40 32.48 -1.86
N GLU A 523 -63.10 32.69 -0.74
CA GLU A 523 -64.53 32.38 -0.63
C GLU A 523 -65.37 33.64 -0.42
N TYR A 524 -66.48 33.80 -1.14
CA TYR A 524 -67.47 34.84 -0.81
C TYR A 524 -68.32 34.42 0.39
N LEU A 525 -68.49 35.33 1.35
CA LEU A 525 -69.36 35.11 2.52
C LEU A 525 -70.74 35.72 2.31
N GLY A 526 -71.76 35.11 2.92
CA GLY A 526 -73.14 35.59 2.86
C GLY A 526 -73.84 35.37 1.51
N LEU A 527 -73.35 34.43 0.69
CA LEU A 527 -74.04 34.02 -0.54
C LEU A 527 -75.45 33.51 -0.23
N SER A 528 -76.41 33.84 -1.09
CA SER A 528 -77.78 33.31 -0.99
C SER A 528 -77.80 31.79 -1.13
N GLY A 529 -78.41 31.08 -0.16
CA GLY A 529 -78.34 29.62 -0.06
C GLY A 529 -78.76 28.86 -1.33
N ASP A 530 -79.84 29.28 -1.98
CA ASP A 530 -80.41 28.53 -3.12
C ASP A 530 -79.78 28.86 -4.48
N ARG A 531 -79.07 29.99 -4.61
CA ARG A 531 -78.55 30.48 -5.91
C ARG A 531 -77.05 30.75 -5.92
N GLY A 532 -76.41 30.86 -4.75
CA GLY A 532 -75.00 31.25 -4.64
C GLY A 532 -74.74 32.68 -5.13
N TRP A 533 -75.71 33.58 -5.03
CA TRP A 533 -75.58 34.98 -5.47
C TRP A 533 -75.26 35.90 -4.32
N LEU A 534 -74.49 36.95 -4.61
CA LEU A 534 -74.27 38.09 -3.73
C LEU A 534 -75.49 39.01 -3.80
N LEU A 535 -76.29 39.04 -2.73
CA LEU A 535 -77.51 39.86 -2.59
C LEU A 535 -77.26 41.03 -1.62
N CYS A 536 -78.24 41.91 -1.44
CA CYS A 536 -78.13 43.01 -0.48
C CYS A 536 -77.82 42.54 0.95
N GLU A 537 -78.33 41.39 1.37
CA GLU A 537 -78.03 40.79 2.68
C GLU A 537 -76.56 40.34 2.79
N SER A 538 -75.91 40.00 1.67
CA SER A 538 -74.50 39.57 1.66
C SER A 538 -73.54 40.69 2.11
N LEU A 539 -73.96 41.95 2.00
CA LEU A 539 -73.21 43.14 2.42
C LEU A 539 -73.01 43.25 3.94
N PHE A 540 -73.74 42.43 4.71
CA PHE A 540 -73.80 42.52 6.17
C PHE A 540 -73.56 41.15 6.81
N GLU A 541 -72.78 41.10 7.87
CA GLU A 541 -72.67 39.92 8.73
C GLU A 541 -73.95 39.65 9.50
N ASP A 542 -74.51 40.70 10.08
CA ASP A 542 -75.84 40.70 10.67
C ASP A 542 -76.61 41.91 10.14
N PHE A 543 -77.56 41.65 9.23
CA PHE A 543 -78.39 42.69 8.63
C PHE A 543 -79.17 43.50 9.70
N ALA A 544 -79.50 42.89 10.84
CA ALA A 544 -80.21 43.57 11.93
C ALA A 544 -79.30 44.46 12.79
N ASN A 545 -77.98 44.21 12.76
CA ASN A 545 -76.99 44.96 13.54
C ASN A 545 -75.67 45.12 12.75
N PRO A 546 -75.65 46.00 11.74
CA PRO A 546 -74.53 46.16 10.82
C PRO A 546 -73.27 46.67 11.53
N HIS A 547 -72.11 46.12 11.15
CA HIS A 547 -70.81 46.59 11.63
C HIS A 547 -70.51 48.01 11.11
N PRO A 548 -69.72 48.86 11.82
CA PRO A 548 -69.33 50.18 11.32
C PRO A 548 -68.64 50.21 9.95
N ASP A 549 -68.00 49.10 9.57
CA ASP A 549 -67.29 48.92 8.30
C ASP A 549 -68.16 48.27 7.20
N GLU A 550 -69.45 48.11 7.47
CA GLU A 550 -70.47 47.66 6.51
C GLU A 550 -71.30 48.86 6.02
N PRO A 551 -71.85 48.81 4.78
CA PRO A 551 -71.94 47.66 3.85
C PRO A 551 -70.63 47.33 3.10
N ALA A 552 -70.28 46.04 2.99
CA ALA A 552 -69.15 45.57 2.17
C ALA A 552 -69.32 44.11 1.71
N VAL A 553 -68.80 43.75 0.52
CA VAL A 553 -68.67 42.33 0.15
C VAL A 553 -67.55 41.72 0.98
N ARG A 554 -67.86 40.63 1.68
CA ARG A 554 -66.92 39.92 2.55
C ARG A 554 -66.32 38.74 1.79
N VAL A 555 -65.00 38.70 1.74
CA VAL A 555 -64.24 37.64 1.07
C VAL A 555 -63.31 37.00 2.09
N ARG A 556 -63.39 35.69 2.27
CA ARG A 556 -62.47 34.92 3.11
C ARG A 556 -61.27 34.48 2.29
N ILE A 557 -60.09 34.86 2.75
CA ILE A 557 -58.81 34.31 2.29
C ILE A 557 -58.55 33.02 3.07
N PRO A 558 -58.20 31.90 2.41
CA PRO A 558 -58.00 30.61 3.06
C PRO A 558 -56.72 30.59 3.92
N ASP A 559 -56.43 29.44 4.54
CA ASP A 559 -55.19 29.25 5.30
C ASP A 559 -53.99 29.23 4.36
N LEU A 560 -53.12 30.24 4.51
CA LEU A 560 -51.87 30.44 3.78
C LEU A 560 -50.63 30.16 4.66
N SER A 561 -50.80 29.66 5.88
CA SER A 561 -49.72 29.44 6.86
C SER A 561 -48.61 28.50 6.36
N LYS A 562 -48.92 27.66 5.37
CA LYS A 562 -47.93 26.82 4.68
C LYS A 562 -46.89 27.63 3.91
N TRP A 563 -47.22 28.82 3.45
CA TRP A 563 -46.40 29.61 2.51
C TRP A 563 -46.01 30.97 3.04
N LEU A 564 -46.81 31.55 3.94
CA LEU A 564 -46.65 32.93 4.40
C LEU A 564 -46.46 32.99 5.93
N LYS A 565 -45.69 33.98 6.36
CA LYS A 565 -45.40 34.30 7.77
C LYS A 565 -45.68 35.78 8.07
N ASP A 566 -45.65 36.14 9.35
CA ASP A 566 -45.83 37.52 9.78
C ASP A 566 -44.87 38.48 9.05
N GLY A 567 -45.43 39.55 8.50
CA GLY A 567 -44.74 40.55 7.69
C GLY A 567 -44.81 40.35 6.17
N ASP A 568 -45.23 39.18 5.69
CA ASP A 568 -45.46 38.96 4.25
C ASP A 568 -46.73 39.69 3.77
N SER A 569 -46.81 40.01 2.48
CA SER A 569 -47.93 40.77 1.90
C SER A 569 -48.78 39.90 0.97
N VAL A 570 -50.10 40.02 1.08
CA VAL A 570 -51.10 39.41 0.20
C VAL A 570 -51.90 40.51 -0.49
N THR A 571 -51.85 40.56 -1.82
CA THR A 571 -52.67 41.47 -2.63
C THR A 571 -53.98 40.79 -2.99
N VAL A 572 -55.12 41.38 -2.68
CA VAL A 572 -56.44 40.87 -3.09
C VAL A 572 -57.00 41.77 -4.18
N THR A 573 -57.49 41.18 -5.27
CA THR A 573 -58.13 41.90 -6.38
C THR A 573 -59.57 41.42 -6.58
N TRP A 574 -60.51 42.34 -6.46
CA TRP A 574 -61.91 42.18 -6.86
C TRP A 574 -62.15 42.91 -8.18
N THR A 575 -62.64 42.16 -9.16
CA THR A 575 -62.89 42.63 -10.53
C THR A 575 -64.38 42.54 -10.84
N PRO A 576 -65.13 43.65 -10.78
CA PRO A 576 -66.54 43.69 -11.09
C PRO A 576 -66.79 43.79 -12.60
N TRP A 577 -67.88 43.16 -13.05
CA TRP A 577 -68.36 43.14 -14.42
C TRP A 577 -69.80 43.64 -14.47
N ASP A 578 -70.14 44.33 -15.55
CA ASP A 578 -71.45 44.98 -15.72
C ASP A 578 -72.60 44.01 -16.09
N SER A 579 -72.30 42.73 -16.31
CA SER A 579 -73.28 41.69 -16.67
C SER A 579 -73.06 40.43 -15.84
N ARG A 580 -74.14 39.76 -15.47
CA ARG A 580 -74.10 38.43 -14.86
C ARG A 580 -73.56 37.34 -15.78
N PHE A 581 -73.49 37.57 -17.10
CA PHE A 581 -73.00 36.62 -18.09
C PHE A 581 -71.65 37.08 -18.64
N ALA A 582 -70.65 36.19 -18.61
CA ALA A 582 -69.28 36.53 -18.98
C ALA A 582 -69.07 36.85 -20.48
N ASP A 583 -69.92 36.32 -21.35
CA ASP A 583 -69.86 36.52 -22.81
C ASP A 583 -70.40 37.87 -23.28
N THR A 584 -71.17 38.56 -22.42
CA THR A 584 -71.84 39.84 -22.73
C THR A 584 -71.48 40.97 -21.77
N GLY A 585 -70.64 40.68 -20.77
CA GLY A 585 -70.18 41.62 -19.77
C GLY A 585 -68.85 42.26 -20.13
N GLU A 586 -68.65 43.47 -19.65
CA GLU A 586 -67.35 44.16 -19.66
C GLU A 586 -66.89 44.40 -18.22
N ILE A 587 -65.57 44.43 -18.02
CA ILE A 587 -64.97 44.80 -16.74
C ILE A 587 -65.29 46.27 -16.45
N ILE A 588 -65.71 46.57 -15.23
CA ILE A 588 -65.90 47.93 -14.75
C ILE A 588 -64.57 48.40 -14.14
N GLU A 589 -63.65 48.87 -14.98
CA GLU A 589 -62.26 49.20 -14.60
C GLU A 589 -62.17 50.15 -13.40
N GLU A 590 -62.95 51.23 -13.39
CA GLU A 590 -63.01 52.19 -12.28
C GLU A 590 -63.53 51.62 -10.94
N ALA A 591 -64.20 50.46 -10.97
CA ALA A 591 -64.75 49.79 -9.79
C ALA A 591 -63.85 48.64 -9.29
N ILE A 592 -62.71 48.36 -9.93
CA ILE A 592 -61.74 47.37 -9.45
C ILE A 592 -61.25 47.77 -8.06
N PHE A 593 -61.26 46.80 -7.14
CA PHE A 593 -60.70 46.95 -5.81
C PHE A 593 -59.43 46.11 -5.72
N THR A 594 -58.32 46.76 -5.37
CA THR A 594 -57.03 46.11 -5.12
C THR A 594 -56.46 46.66 -3.83
N GLU A 595 -56.13 45.78 -2.89
CA GLU A 595 -55.54 46.16 -1.61
C GLU A 595 -54.51 45.11 -1.15
N ASP A 596 -53.47 45.59 -0.47
CA ASP A 596 -52.41 44.78 0.11
C ASP A 596 -52.65 44.60 1.61
N TYR A 597 -52.63 43.34 2.05
CA TYR A 597 -52.80 42.96 3.44
C TYR A 597 -51.50 42.35 3.98
N ILE A 598 -50.99 42.93 5.06
CA ILE A 598 -49.79 42.41 5.74
C ILE A 598 -50.21 41.31 6.71
N ILE A 599 -49.61 40.13 6.54
CA ILE A 599 -49.81 38.98 7.42
C ILE A 599 -49.32 39.31 8.83
N GLY A 600 -50.16 39.05 9.83
CA GLY A 600 -49.87 39.34 11.23
C GLY A 600 -51.12 39.21 12.11
N THR A 601 -51.20 39.99 13.19
CA THR A 601 -52.28 39.86 14.18
C THR A 601 -53.67 40.13 13.60
N GLU A 602 -53.82 41.11 12.70
CA GLU A 602 -55.12 41.45 12.08
C GLU A 602 -55.47 40.55 10.90
N HIS A 603 -54.48 40.12 10.13
CA HIS A 603 -54.63 39.24 8.97
C HIS A 603 -53.76 37.98 9.18
N PRO A 604 -54.18 37.05 10.05
CA PRO A 604 -53.36 35.89 10.35
C PRO A 604 -53.20 34.99 9.12
N ALA A 605 -52.02 34.37 8.99
CA ALA A 605 -51.75 33.44 7.89
C ALA A 605 -52.72 32.26 7.87
N THR A 606 -53.34 31.91 8.99
CA THR A 606 -54.36 30.84 9.11
C THR A 606 -55.69 31.16 8.39
N GLY A 607 -55.81 32.33 7.78
CA GLY A 607 -56.97 32.80 7.05
C GLY A 607 -57.64 34.00 7.73
N PHE A 608 -58.19 34.89 6.91
CA PHE A 608 -58.80 36.15 7.35
C PHE A 608 -59.89 36.60 6.39
N VAL A 609 -60.71 37.56 6.81
CA VAL A 609 -61.81 38.11 5.99
C VAL A 609 -61.47 39.54 5.60
N ILE A 610 -61.45 39.80 4.30
CA ILE A 610 -61.33 41.15 3.73
C ILE A 610 -62.69 41.69 3.32
N ARG A 611 -62.76 43.01 3.19
CA ARG A 611 -63.99 43.73 2.86
C ARG A 611 -63.76 44.57 1.61
N VAL A 612 -64.53 44.32 0.56
CA VAL A 612 -64.55 45.18 -0.63
C VAL A 612 -65.41 46.41 -0.31
N HIS A 613 -64.77 47.56 -0.17
CA HIS A 613 -65.41 48.83 0.20
C HIS A 613 -64.69 50.03 -0.45
N PRO A 614 -65.33 51.21 -0.57
CA PRO A 614 -66.72 51.50 -0.21
C PRO A 614 -67.72 50.97 -1.26
N TYR A 615 -68.94 50.69 -0.80
CA TYR A 615 -70.02 50.10 -1.62
C TYR A 615 -70.33 50.90 -2.89
N ASP A 616 -70.43 52.22 -2.78
CA ASP A 616 -70.75 53.14 -3.88
C ASP A 616 -69.73 53.10 -5.01
N LYS A 617 -68.46 52.80 -4.71
CA LYS A 617 -67.37 52.75 -5.67
C LYS A 617 -67.15 51.37 -6.28
N HIS A 618 -67.10 50.32 -5.47
CA HIS A 618 -66.62 49.00 -5.94
C HIS A 618 -67.73 47.97 -6.21
N ILE A 619 -68.93 48.23 -5.69
CA ILE A 619 -70.03 47.27 -5.71
C ILE A 619 -71.24 47.83 -6.46
N LEU A 620 -71.72 49.02 -6.09
CA LEU A 620 -72.88 49.68 -6.71
C LEU A 620 -72.80 49.78 -8.25
N PRO A 621 -71.63 50.02 -8.88
CA PRO A 621 -71.55 50.07 -10.35
C PRO A 621 -71.95 48.77 -11.06
N THR A 622 -71.97 47.62 -10.37
CA THR A 622 -72.47 46.36 -10.92
C THR A 622 -73.99 46.37 -11.19
N TYR A 623 -74.71 47.33 -10.64
CA TYR A 623 -76.14 47.54 -10.87
C TYR A 623 -76.36 48.67 -11.90
N ASN A 624 -76.69 48.33 -13.14
CA ASN A 624 -76.96 49.29 -14.21
C ASN A 624 -78.39 49.12 -14.80
N PRO A 625 -79.42 49.64 -14.13
CA PRO A 625 -80.81 49.50 -14.58
C PRO A 625 -81.08 50.22 -15.92
N ASP A 626 -80.41 51.35 -16.18
CA ASP A 626 -80.59 52.14 -17.39
C ASP A 626 -79.99 51.45 -18.64
N GLY A 627 -78.93 50.64 -18.43
CA GLY A 627 -78.29 49.83 -19.46
C GLY A 627 -78.95 48.47 -19.71
N GLY A 628 -80.06 48.14 -19.04
CA GLY A 628 -80.74 46.84 -19.14
C GLY A 628 -80.00 45.67 -18.48
N LYS A 629 -78.89 45.94 -17.77
CA LYS A 629 -78.08 44.96 -17.05
C LYS A 629 -78.23 45.17 -15.54
N ILE A 630 -79.29 44.59 -14.98
CA ILE A 630 -79.64 44.73 -13.56
C ILE A 630 -78.78 43.86 -12.63
N ASP A 631 -78.10 42.84 -13.15
CA ASP A 631 -77.22 41.96 -12.38
C ASP A 631 -75.81 42.00 -12.97
N GLY A 632 -74.80 42.13 -12.12
CA GLY A 632 -73.40 42.04 -12.48
C GLY A 632 -72.77 40.69 -12.14
N ARG A 633 -71.45 40.61 -12.30
CA ARG A 633 -70.62 39.46 -11.88
C ARG A 633 -69.34 39.99 -11.27
N ALA A 634 -68.71 39.22 -10.38
CA ALA A 634 -67.42 39.59 -9.85
C ALA A 634 -66.49 38.40 -9.72
N TYR A 635 -65.23 38.64 -10.04
CA TYR A 635 -64.12 37.71 -9.91
C TYR A 635 -63.20 38.21 -8.81
N THR A 636 -62.83 37.35 -7.87
CA THR A 636 -61.85 37.69 -6.83
C THR A 636 -60.73 36.68 -6.79
N LYS A 637 -59.50 37.17 -6.66
CA LYS A 637 -58.29 36.38 -6.41
C LYS A 637 -57.38 37.10 -5.44
N TYR A 638 -56.39 36.38 -4.95
CA TYR A 638 -55.29 36.95 -4.19
C TYR A 638 -53.94 36.51 -4.79
N SER A 639 -52.90 37.30 -4.55
CA SER A 639 -51.53 37.00 -4.93
C SER A 639 -50.55 37.38 -3.82
N PHE A 640 -49.39 36.73 -3.81
CA PHE A 640 -48.32 37.00 -2.86
C PHE A 640 -46.96 36.68 -3.48
N GLN A 641 -45.89 37.18 -2.87
CA GLN A 641 -44.52 36.85 -3.28
C GLN A 641 -44.02 35.63 -2.51
N LEU A 642 -43.55 34.62 -3.21
CA LEU A 642 -42.87 33.47 -2.63
C LEU A 642 -41.50 33.32 -3.30
N ASN A 643 -40.43 33.48 -2.53
CA ASN A 643 -39.04 33.40 -3.02
C ASN A 643 -38.74 34.28 -4.26
N GLY A 644 -39.37 35.47 -4.33
CA GLY A 644 -39.18 36.43 -5.43
C GLY A 644 -40.04 36.17 -6.67
N VAL A 645 -40.95 35.18 -6.62
CA VAL A 645 -41.91 34.87 -7.68
C VAL A 645 -43.32 35.22 -7.21
N SER A 646 -44.09 35.87 -8.09
CA SER A 646 -45.50 36.20 -7.83
C SER A 646 -46.36 34.94 -7.98
N VAL A 647 -46.96 34.49 -6.88
CA VAL A 647 -47.92 33.38 -6.82
C VAL A 647 -49.34 33.95 -6.84
N THR A 648 -50.23 33.39 -7.66
CA THR A 648 -51.63 33.85 -7.78
C THR A 648 -52.59 32.70 -7.54
N SER A 649 -53.63 32.94 -6.74
CA SER A 649 -54.67 31.96 -6.44
C SER A 649 -55.55 31.65 -7.64
N LEU A 650 -56.32 30.55 -7.55
CA LEU A 650 -57.53 30.40 -8.36
C LEU A 650 -58.51 31.57 -8.11
N GLU A 651 -59.36 31.86 -9.08
CA GLU A 651 -60.38 32.91 -8.99
C GLU A 651 -61.71 32.35 -8.47
N VAL A 652 -62.37 33.08 -7.55
CA VAL A 652 -63.76 32.83 -7.16
C VAL A 652 -64.69 33.77 -7.93
N VAL A 653 -65.83 33.24 -8.39
CA VAL A 653 -66.81 33.98 -9.18
C VAL A 653 -68.19 33.93 -8.54
N ALA A 654 -68.90 35.06 -8.52
CA ALA A 654 -70.29 35.14 -8.11
C ALA A 654 -71.08 36.15 -8.96
N THR A 655 -72.37 35.89 -9.15
CA THR A 655 -73.32 36.89 -9.66
C THR A 655 -73.60 37.90 -8.56
N VAL A 656 -73.54 39.18 -8.90
CA VAL A 656 -73.81 40.31 -8.01
C VAL A 656 -75.19 40.85 -8.34
N SER A 657 -76.16 40.61 -7.46
CA SER A 657 -77.56 41.04 -7.58
C SER A 657 -77.94 41.83 -6.33
N MET A 658 -77.18 42.90 -6.09
CA MET A 658 -77.29 43.77 -4.92
C MET A 658 -78.20 44.96 -5.19
N HIS A 659 -79.46 44.64 -5.52
CA HIS A 659 -80.54 45.60 -5.71
C HIS A 659 -81.85 45.06 -5.14
N VAL A 660 -82.81 45.95 -4.96
CA VAL A 660 -84.19 45.64 -4.58
C VAL A 660 -85.15 46.26 -5.60
N PRO A 661 -86.44 45.89 -5.63
CA PRO A 661 -87.39 46.47 -6.58
C PRO A 661 -87.49 48.01 -6.53
N SER A 662 -87.13 48.63 -5.41
CA SER A 662 -87.10 50.09 -5.23
C SER A 662 -85.76 50.76 -5.60
N GLY A 663 -84.77 50.02 -6.11
CA GLY A 663 -83.47 50.55 -6.53
C GLY A 663 -82.28 49.85 -5.84
N TYR A 664 -81.32 50.63 -5.35
CA TYR A 664 -80.12 50.13 -4.66
C TYR A 664 -80.45 49.49 -3.30
N CYS A 665 -79.52 48.72 -2.74
CA CYS A 665 -79.70 48.07 -1.45
C CYS A 665 -80.08 49.07 -0.34
N PRO A 666 -81.10 48.77 0.48
CA PRO A 666 -81.47 49.64 1.59
C PRO A 666 -80.36 49.62 2.64
N MET A 667 -79.72 50.76 2.86
CA MET A 667 -78.69 50.90 3.89
C MET A 667 -79.36 51.15 5.25
N PRO A 668 -79.16 50.30 6.26
CA PRO A 668 -79.72 50.53 7.59
C PRO A 668 -79.22 51.86 8.17
N GLU A 669 -80.14 52.67 8.72
CA GLU A 669 -79.78 53.93 9.37
C GLU A 669 -78.84 53.65 10.56
N ARG A 670 -77.59 54.15 10.49
CA ARG A 670 -76.65 54.10 11.63
C ARG A 670 -77.32 54.75 12.84
N LYS A 671 -77.69 53.96 13.84
CA LYS A 671 -78.10 54.50 15.15
C LYS A 671 -76.95 55.35 15.68
N ARG A 672 -77.10 56.67 15.68
CA ARG A 672 -76.20 57.57 16.42
C ARG A 672 -76.34 57.21 17.90
N VAL A 673 -75.31 56.60 18.47
CA VAL A 673 -75.18 56.50 19.92
C VAL A 673 -74.84 57.91 20.45
N PRO A 674 -75.52 58.41 21.50
CA PRO A 674 -75.23 59.72 22.09
C PRO A 674 -73.84 59.83 22.69
#